data_AF-A0A7V6LFI0-F1
#
_entry.id   AF-A0A7V6LFI0-F1
#
_cell.length_a   1.000
_cell.length_b   1.000
_cell.length_c   1.000
_cell.angle_alpha   90.00
_cell.angle_beta   90.00
_cell.angle_gamma   90.00
#
_symmetry.space_group_name_H-M   'P 1'
#
loop_
_entity.id
_entity.type
_entity.pdbx_description
1 polymer ?
#
loop_
_entity_poly.entity_id
_entity_poly.type
_entity_poly.pdbx_seq_one_letter_code
_entity_poly.pdbx_strand_id
1 'polypeptide(L)'
;MRKIRLAVVIAAALGLNVTGATLWFRPVDGYGWNSPANWLTGAGTAVNRLPQTDDAVLLSSSRIQADTPLVVPGGVTALCQRLTVGEIYNNGSHPVVCIEAGATLRCAGTNLTDRICLGDVGSGTLLLRGGTVTFGHTTATHRNFVLRKSAGVKGILRGWGTVNPTPEVTHVRMENNGTVIADGEGTARDLDLHGIVSTTNTLARGADGSNGWYAVNQGRVLFPRTWINGAASPSSIRCLGDATTRIDPELVNSLRASFTGLPGSGVFFRGGLYATNHPALPPLPKGRCLGVWGLGLYANNTGWETSDLTTFSTVGLTFRYDDAACAESTNLLTLYRYESNAWVKVGARMARPPYRISTKRPLPRLTSGAWNVGLFALMASNTLGTVVLLDDQSETDPNERLVIDKNLSAGNILLERMEDDTIYLQNEMRDTAGWWFYWAFRARGAAGRTLTFSFTNGDPVCTRGPCVSLDQGQTWYYAADSFTTRSFTYTFPPNAQEVWFAMGMVYTQRDWEAFLARHTASSAYIETGTLCTSPAGRAVEKARIGCIDRPPKYRVWLSARHHAAEMMASYVLEGILDAALADTELGTWMRNNVEFMVVPFVDKDGVEEGDQGKNRRPHDHNRDYTEFLYPECVAITNWIATHAQSKLEIVLDIHCPWIRGTYNEWLYQVYTENSENAAAQRRLGELLQEHQRGALDYRLANDLPFGQSWNTAANYSAGRSFKMWALDCVSSNRVCTTYEVPFATANTATVTREACREFGEDTTKVFRLFLQETDPL
;
A
#
# COMPACT_ATOMS: atom_id res chain seq x y z
N MET A 1 -12.03 19.49 38.09
CA MET A 1 -12.34 18.73 39.33
C MET A 1 -13.39 17.68 38.99
N ARG A 2 -12.95 16.48 38.64
CA ARG A 2 -12.83 15.27 39.50
C ARG A 2 -14.15 14.50 39.67
N LYS A 3 -14.22 13.40 38.89
CA LYS A 3 -14.57 12.02 39.27
C LYS A 3 -16.06 11.61 39.38
N ILE A 4 -16.29 10.41 38.82
CA ILE A 4 -17.33 9.36 39.07
C ILE A 4 -18.59 9.49 38.18
N ARG A 5 -18.73 8.72 37.08
CA ARG A 5 -19.08 7.28 36.90
C ARG A 5 -20.44 6.87 37.47
N LEU A 6 -21.23 6.20 36.61
CA LEU A 6 -22.07 5.04 36.94
C LEU A 6 -23.33 5.27 37.78
N ALA A 7 -24.48 5.61 37.16
CA ALA A 7 -25.80 5.38 37.77
C ALA A 7 -26.96 5.56 36.77
N VAL A 8 -27.27 4.57 35.94
CA VAL A 8 -28.60 4.51 35.30
C VAL A 8 -29.24 3.10 35.40
N VAL A 9 -28.47 2.04 35.66
CA VAL A 9 -29.02 0.68 35.75
C VAL A 9 -29.58 0.30 37.13
N ILE A 10 -29.32 1.08 38.19
CA ILE A 10 -29.75 0.74 39.58
C ILE A 10 -30.96 1.56 40.08
N ALA A 11 -31.26 2.72 39.48
CA ALA A 11 -32.33 3.61 39.99
C ALA A 11 -33.75 3.05 39.80
N ALA A 12 -33.97 2.21 38.79
CA ALA A 12 -35.28 1.59 38.53
C ALA A 12 -35.64 0.46 39.52
N ALA A 13 -34.67 -0.11 40.24
CA ALA A 13 -34.91 -1.14 41.25
C ALA A 13 -35.26 -0.59 42.65
N LEU A 14 -35.12 0.73 42.87
CA LEU A 14 -35.22 1.36 44.20
C LEU A 14 -36.31 2.43 44.35
N GLY A 15 -37.16 2.64 43.34
CA GLY A 15 -38.37 3.47 43.48
C GLY A 15 -38.13 4.96 43.80
N LEU A 16 -36.96 5.51 43.47
CA LEU A 16 -36.66 6.93 43.71
C LEU A 16 -37.02 7.78 42.48
N ASN A 17 -37.84 8.81 42.74
CA ASN A 17 -38.36 9.76 41.76
C ASN A 17 -37.24 10.72 41.33
N VAL A 18 -36.80 10.65 40.07
CA VAL A 18 -35.72 11.47 39.52
C VAL A 18 -36.31 12.57 38.64
N THR A 19 -36.72 13.67 39.26
CA THR A 19 -37.04 14.92 38.55
C THR A 19 -35.73 15.56 38.08
N GLY A 20 -35.41 15.46 36.78
CA GLY A 20 -34.22 16.14 36.25
C GLY A 20 -33.79 15.85 34.81
N ALA A 21 -34.38 14.89 34.10
CA ALA A 21 -34.12 14.66 32.68
C ALA A 21 -35.43 14.76 31.88
N THR A 22 -35.64 15.87 31.18
CA THR A 22 -36.85 16.12 30.39
C THR A 22 -36.80 15.31 29.09
N LEU A 23 -37.47 14.15 29.05
CA LEU A 23 -37.87 13.51 27.80
C LEU A 23 -39.18 14.15 27.31
N TRP A 24 -39.19 14.64 26.08
CA TRP A 24 -40.27 15.43 25.49
C TRP A 24 -41.21 14.54 24.69
N PHE A 25 -42.33 14.14 25.28
CA PHE A 25 -43.35 13.31 24.61
C PHE A 25 -44.77 13.75 25.03
N ARG A 26 -45.74 13.64 24.12
CA ARG A 26 -47.18 13.87 24.38
C ARG A 26 -47.97 12.57 24.14
N PRO A 27 -48.94 12.20 24.99
CA PRO A 27 -49.88 11.10 24.74
C PRO A 27 -50.87 11.45 23.61
N VAL A 28 -51.37 10.42 22.91
CA VAL A 28 -52.05 10.52 21.58
C VAL A 28 -53.49 11.07 21.62
N ASP A 29 -54.03 11.36 22.80
CA ASP A 29 -55.44 11.72 22.93
C ASP A 29 -55.65 13.24 22.82
N GLY A 30 -55.72 13.77 21.59
CA GLY A 30 -56.16 15.15 21.35
C GLY A 30 -55.85 15.71 19.97
N TYR A 31 -56.89 15.94 19.16
CA TYR A 31 -56.82 16.66 17.89
C TYR A 31 -56.41 18.12 18.10
N GLY A 32 -55.21 18.51 17.61
CA GLY A 32 -54.76 19.89 17.56
C GLY A 32 -53.33 19.99 17.05
N TRP A 33 -53.17 20.37 15.78
CA TRP A 33 -51.90 20.36 15.05
C TRP A 33 -51.53 21.78 14.62
N ASN A 34 -50.30 22.20 14.92
CA ASN A 34 -49.67 23.50 14.66
C ASN A 34 -49.94 24.62 15.69
N SER A 35 -49.17 24.64 16.78
CA SER A 35 -48.69 25.89 17.39
C SER A 35 -47.33 25.67 18.10
N PRO A 36 -46.39 26.64 18.13
CA PRO A 36 -45.08 26.51 18.78
C PRO A 36 -45.14 26.62 20.31
N ALA A 37 -46.31 26.91 20.88
CA ALA A 37 -46.48 27.13 22.30
C ALA A 37 -47.04 25.86 22.95
N ASN A 38 -46.15 25.09 23.59
CA ASN A 38 -46.35 24.15 24.70
C ASN A 38 -45.40 22.96 24.58
N TRP A 39 -44.13 23.25 24.79
CA TRP A 39 -43.14 22.27 25.22
C TRP A 39 -43.16 22.39 26.76
N LEU A 40 -44.07 21.66 27.41
CA LEU A 40 -44.39 21.66 28.85
C LEU A 40 -44.79 23.02 29.48
N THR A 41 -46.10 23.31 29.55
CA THR A 41 -46.73 24.03 30.68
C THR A 41 -48.16 23.50 30.90
N GLY A 42 -48.57 23.32 32.17
CA GLY A 42 -49.75 22.52 32.64
C GLY A 42 -51.15 23.00 32.17
N ALA A 43 -52.26 22.33 32.44
CA ALA A 43 -52.59 21.27 33.40
C ALA A 43 -53.58 20.25 32.78
N GLY A 44 -53.49 18.99 33.18
CA GLY A 44 -54.39 17.91 32.75
C GLY A 44 -53.69 16.84 31.91
N THR A 45 -53.24 15.78 32.58
CA THR A 45 -52.56 14.56 32.06
C THR A 45 -51.16 14.75 31.47
N ALA A 46 -50.20 15.00 32.37
CA ALA A 46 -48.79 14.66 32.14
C ALA A 46 -48.63 13.12 32.19
N VAL A 47 -47.83 12.56 31.29
CA VAL A 47 -47.34 11.18 31.46
C VAL A 47 -46.22 11.25 32.51
N ASN A 48 -46.54 10.93 33.76
CA ASN A 48 -45.57 10.93 34.88
C ASN A 48 -44.61 9.71 34.84
N ARG A 49 -44.48 9.03 33.69
CA ARG A 49 -43.63 7.85 33.50
C ARG A 49 -42.91 7.92 32.16
N LEU A 50 -41.74 7.28 32.11
CA LEU A 50 -41.07 7.02 30.83
C LEU A 50 -41.96 6.15 29.94
N PRO A 51 -41.90 6.31 28.59
CA PRO A 51 -42.60 5.42 27.68
C PRO A 51 -42.23 3.95 27.95
N GLN A 52 -43.23 3.08 27.99
CA GLN A 52 -43.09 1.65 28.20
C GLN A 52 -43.43 0.87 26.92
N THR A 53 -43.21 -0.43 26.96
CA THR A 53 -43.63 -1.36 25.89
C THR A 53 -45.10 -1.13 25.55
N ASP A 54 -45.41 -1.08 24.25
CA ASP A 54 -46.71 -0.83 23.62
C ASP A 54 -47.20 0.63 23.61
N ASP A 55 -46.44 1.58 24.17
CA ASP A 55 -46.78 3.00 24.06
C ASP A 55 -46.61 3.50 22.61
N ALA A 56 -47.63 4.21 22.12
CA ALA A 56 -47.55 5.03 20.90
C ALA A 56 -47.28 6.50 21.30
N VAL A 57 -46.22 7.09 20.75
CA VAL A 57 -45.76 8.42 21.14
C VAL A 57 -45.64 9.33 19.93
N LEU A 58 -46.20 10.53 19.98
CA LEU A 58 -46.09 11.48 18.88
C LEU A 58 -44.80 12.31 18.96
N LEU A 59 -43.95 12.18 17.95
CA LEU A 59 -42.85 13.09 17.65
C LEU A 59 -43.38 14.25 16.77
N SER A 60 -43.73 15.36 17.41
CA SER A 60 -44.02 16.60 16.69
C SER A 60 -42.69 17.25 16.27
N SER A 61 -42.35 17.25 14.99
CA SER A 61 -41.16 17.96 14.54
C SER A 61 -41.48 19.43 14.26
N SER A 62 -40.71 20.32 14.87
CA SER A 62 -40.17 21.42 14.09
C SER A 62 -38.67 21.64 14.26
N ARG A 63 -38.00 21.18 15.34
CA ARG A 63 -36.55 21.44 15.58
C ARG A 63 -35.91 20.45 16.57
N ILE A 64 -35.36 19.30 16.14
CA ILE A 64 -34.48 18.50 17.02
C ILE A 64 -33.08 19.15 17.01
N GLN A 65 -32.74 19.87 18.09
CA GLN A 65 -31.50 20.64 18.24
C GLN A 65 -30.63 20.19 19.42
N ALA A 66 -31.01 19.12 20.13
CA ALA A 66 -30.28 18.68 21.31
C ALA A 66 -28.95 18.01 20.95
N ASP A 67 -27.88 18.37 21.68
CA ASP A 67 -26.58 17.68 21.64
C ASP A 67 -26.66 16.27 22.25
N THR A 68 -27.70 16.00 23.05
CA THR A 68 -28.00 14.68 23.57
C THR A 68 -28.86 13.90 22.57
N PRO A 69 -28.49 12.65 22.22
CA PRO A 69 -29.29 11.82 21.31
C PRO A 69 -30.72 11.63 21.82
N LEU A 70 -31.71 11.81 20.93
CA LEU A 70 -33.09 11.40 21.19
C LEU A 70 -33.18 9.88 21.00
N VAL A 71 -33.49 9.14 22.05
CA VAL A 71 -33.59 7.67 22.00
C VAL A 71 -35.05 7.23 22.02
N VAL A 72 -35.45 6.39 21.06
CA VAL A 72 -36.72 5.66 21.07
C VAL A 72 -36.43 4.24 21.59
N PRO A 73 -36.86 3.92 22.83
CA PRO A 73 -36.50 2.65 23.47
C PRO A 73 -37.32 1.48 22.93
N GLY A 74 -36.82 0.26 23.13
CA GLY A 74 -37.48 -0.97 22.69
C GLY A 74 -38.93 -1.10 23.17
N GLY A 75 -39.81 -1.56 22.29
CA GLY A 75 -41.24 -1.71 22.56
C GLY A 75 -42.06 -0.44 22.33
N VAL A 76 -41.44 0.70 21.98
CA VAL A 76 -42.14 1.96 21.72
C VAL A 76 -42.35 2.19 20.23
N THR A 77 -43.53 2.67 19.85
CA THR A 77 -43.79 3.20 18.50
C THR A 77 -43.83 4.72 18.53
N ALA A 78 -42.80 5.36 17.98
CA ALA A 78 -42.74 6.79 17.75
C ALA A 78 -43.41 7.15 16.42
N LEU A 79 -44.45 7.98 16.44
CA LEU A 79 -45.19 8.46 15.28
C LEU A 79 -44.69 9.85 14.86
N CYS A 80 -44.49 10.12 13.57
CA CYS A 80 -44.27 11.48 13.05
C CYS A 80 -44.94 11.67 11.69
N GLN A 81 -45.29 12.90 11.32
CA GLN A 81 -45.69 13.19 9.93
C GLN A 81 -44.48 13.62 9.09
N ARG A 82 -43.63 14.44 9.69
CA ARG A 82 -42.34 14.83 9.14
C ARG A 82 -41.32 14.75 10.27
N LEU A 83 -40.09 14.43 9.91
CA LEU A 83 -38.96 14.48 10.83
C LEU A 83 -37.76 15.04 10.08
N THR A 84 -37.27 16.21 10.50
CA THR A 84 -35.99 16.75 10.02
C THR A 84 -34.98 16.70 11.17
N VAL A 85 -33.87 16.01 10.96
CA VAL A 85 -32.73 15.99 11.88
C VAL A 85 -31.66 16.91 11.27
N GLY A 86 -31.38 18.04 11.92
CA GLY A 86 -30.46 19.07 11.40
C GLY A 86 -31.13 20.11 10.48
N GLU A 87 -32.22 20.75 10.93
CA GLU A 87 -33.00 21.72 10.13
C GLU A 87 -32.43 23.16 10.07
N ILE A 88 -31.61 23.57 11.05
CA ILE A 88 -31.05 24.94 11.16
C ILE A 88 -29.52 24.86 11.27
N TYR A 89 -28.81 25.89 10.79
CA TYR A 89 -27.38 26.07 11.02
C TYR A 89 -27.10 26.19 12.53
N ASN A 90 -26.52 25.16 13.15
CA ASN A 90 -26.37 25.09 14.60
C ASN A 90 -24.89 25.11 15.06
N ASN A 91 -24.05 26.05 14.60
CA ASN A 91 -22.67 26.25 15.12
C ASN A 91 -21.83 24.97 15.38
N GLY A 92 -22.04 23.89 14.60
CA GLY A 92 -21.33 22.61 14.76
C GLY A 92 -22.07 21.50 15.53
N SER A 93 -23.32 21.68 15.97
CA SER A 93 -24.10 20.59 16.59
C SER A 93 -24.53 19.52 15.57
N HIS A 94 -24.55 18.27 16.02
CA HIS A 94 -24.87 17.08 15.22
C HIS A 94 -26.00 16.28 15.88
N PRO A 95 -27.26 16.73 15.81
CA PRO A 95 -28.39 16.02 16.41
C PRO A 95 -28.47 14.57 15.94
N VAL A 96 -28.73 13.69 16.90
CA VAL A 96 -28.86 12.24 16.69
C VAL A 96 -30.22 11.78 17.15
N VAL A 97 -30.90 11.00 16.31
CA VAL A 97 -32.06 10.20 16.71
C VAL A 97 -31.64 8.73 16.69
N CYS A 98 -31.85 8.01 17.79
CA CYS A 98 -31.50 6.60 17.95
C CYS A 98 -32.77 5.76 18.11
N ILE A 99 -32.93 4.71 17.29
CA ILE A 99 -34.06 3.77 17.38
C ILE A 99 -33.51 2.42 17.83
N GLU A 100 -33.87 2.00 19.04
CA GLU A 100 -33.37 0.76 19.65
C GLU A 100 -34.12 -0.48 19.16
N ALA A 101 -33.55 -1.66 19.46
CA ALA A 101 -34.12 -2.94 19.09
C ALA A 101 -35.56 -3.09 19.62
N GLY A 102 -36.47 -3.50 18.74
CA GLY A 102 -37.89 -3.62 19.06
C GLY A 102 -38.66 -2.30 19.09
N ALA A 103 -38.01 -1.16 18.82
CA ALA A 103 -38.69 0.12 18.65
C ALA A 103 -39.05 0.39 17.19
N THR A 104 -40.11 1.17 16.97
CA THR A 104 -40.54 1.60 15.63
C THR A 104 -40.62 3.11 15.53
N LEU A 105 -39.97 3.71 14.54
CA LEU A 105 -40.24 5.07 14.08
C LEU A 105 -41.16 5.00 12.86
N ARG A 106 -42.43 5.34 13.03
CA ARG A 106 -43.43 5.35 11.95
C ARG A 106 -43.70 6.78 11.50
N CYS A 107 -43.29 7.08 10.28
CA CYS A 107 -43.63 8.31 9.59
C CYS A 107 -44.97 8.14 8.85
N ALA A 108 -46.08 8.59 9.45
CA ALA A 108 -47.43 8.46 8.90
C ALA A 108 -48.25 9.74 9.12
N GLY A 109 -48.64 10.41 8.03
CA GLY A 109 -49.60 11.52 8.01
C GLY A 109 -50.83 11.19 7.16
N THR A 110 -51.75 12.15 6.99
CA THR A 110 -52.93 12.03 6.10
C THR A 110 -52.75 12.70 4.74
N ASN A 111 -51.60 13.37 4.52
CA ASN A 111 -51.30 14.15 3.32
C ASN A 111 -49.95 13.69 2.74
N LEU A 112 -49.72 13.93 1.43
CA LEU A 112 -48.58 13.51 0.59
C LEU A 112 -47.20 14.06 1.00
N THR A 113 -46.90 14.16 2.30
CA THR A 113 -45.75 14.90 2.81
C THR A 113 -44.92 14.12 3.84
N ASP A 114 -45.23 12.84 4.02
CA ASP A 114 -44.53 11.91 4.91
C ASP A 114 -43.05 11.84 4.56
N ARG A 115 -42.20 12.44 5.39
CA ARG A 115 -40.77 12.53 5.10
C ARG A 115 -39.90 12.51 6.34
N ILE A 116 -38.85 11.69 6.29
CA ILE A 116 -37.70 11.78 7.17
C ILE A 116 -36.55 12.41 6.37
N CYS A 117 -35.96 13.48 6.89
CA CYS A 117 -34.85 14.22 6.29
C CYS A 117 -33.68 14.26 7.28
N LEU A 118 -32.53 13.72 6.87
CA LEU A 118 -31.29 13.74 7.65
C LEU A 118 -30.35 14.76 7.01
N GLY A 119 -30.15 15.89 7.67
CA GLY A 119 -29.36 17.01 7.20
C GLY A 119 -30.10 17.86 6.15
N ASP A 120 -30.53 19.07 6.55
CA ASP A 120 -31.15 20.07 5.68
C ASP A 120 -30.28 21.34 5.56
N VAL A 121 -30.41 22.27 6.51
CA VAL A 121 -29.49 23.42 6.67
C VAL A 121 -28.36 23.10 7.65
N GLY A 122 -28.60 22.21 8.61
CA GLY A 122 -27.60 21.65 9.52
C GLY A 122 -27.30 20.17 9.22
N SER A 123 -26.37 19.57 9.97
CA SER A 123 -26.06 18.14 9.85
C SER A 123 -26.92 17.30 10.79
N GLY A 124 -27.26 16.06 10.43
CA GLY A 124 -28.10 15.20 11.26
C GLY A 124 -27.87 13.70 11.05
N THR A 125 -28.08 12.93 12.11
CA THR A 125 -27.86 11.48 12.12
C THR A 125 -29.09 10.71 12.59
N LEU A 126 -29.43 9.64 11.88
CA LEU A 126 -30.31 8.58 12.37
C LEU A 126 -29.47 7.34 12.65
N LEU A 127 -29.53 6.86 13.89
CA LEU A 127 -28.86 5.66 14.37
C LEU A 127 -29.89 4.55 14.58
N LEU A 128 -29.74 3.44 13.87
CA LEU A 128 -30.55 2.24 14.08
C LEU A 128 -29.75 1.21 14.89
N ARG A 129 -30.29 0.75 16.01
CA ARG A 129 -29.68 -0.31 16.84
C ARG A 129 -30.65 -1.47 16.99
N GLY A 130 -31.12 -1.97 15.85
CA GLY A 130 -32.16 -3.00 15.73
C GLY A 130 -33.57 -2.46 15.58
N GLY A 131 -33.72 -1.14 15.54
CA GLY A 131 -34.99 -0.46 15.34
C GLY A 131 -35.54 -0.57 13.92
N THR A 132 -36.84 -0.32 13.80
CA THR A 132 -37.54 -0.29 12.50
C THR A 132 -37.99 1.14 12.17
N VAL A 133 -37.79 1.57 10.93
CA VAL A 133 -38.39 2.78 10.38
C VAL A 133 -39.46 2.37 9.36
N THR A 134 -40.66 2.91 9.52
CA THR A 134 -41.79 2.65 8.61
C THR A 134 -42.40 3.94 8.06
N PHE A 135 -42.98 3.85 6.86
CA PHE A 135 -43.67 4.97 6.21
C PHE A 135 -45.11 4.58 5.87
N GLY A 136 -46.06 5.44 6.23
CA GLY A 136 -47.50 5.21 6.10
C GLY A 136 -48.13 5.70 4.78
N HIS A 137 -47.49 6.62 4.05
CA HIS A 137 -47.94 7.06 2.72
C HIS A 137 -46.79 7.29 1.74
N THR A 138 -47.06 7.11 0.44
CA THR A 138 -46.11 7.40 -0.65
C THR A 138 -46.81 7.69 -1.98
N THR A 139 -46.10 8.35 -2.91
CA THR A 139 -46.52 8.55 -4.32
C THR A 139 -45.34 8.32 -5.26
N ALA A 140 -45.61 8.20 -6.56
CA ALA A 140 -44.60 7.95 -7.59
C ALA A 140 -43.42 8.95 -7.59
N THR A 141 -43.65 10.20 -7.17
CA THR A 141 -42.65 11.27 -7.18
C THR A 141 -42.10 11.62 -5.81
N HIS A 142 -42.79 11.22 -4.73
CA HIS A 142 -42.41 11.60 -3.36
C HIS A 142 -41.12 10.91 -2.91
N ARG A 143 -40.29 11.64 -2.15
CA ARG A 143 -39.06 11.12 -1.53
C ARG A 143 -39.29 11.05 -0.02
N ASN A 144 -39.64 9.85 0.43
CA ASN A 144 -39.96 9.58 1.83
C ASN A 144 -38.74 9.71 2.73
N PHE A 145 -37.57 9.28 2.25
CA PHE A 145 -36.35 9.28 3.04
C PHE A 145 -35.24 10.05 2.33
N VAL A 146 -34.86 11.20 2.87
CA VAL A 146 -33.89 12.11 2.26
C VAL A 146 -32.65 12.17 3.14
N LEU A 147 -31.50 11.79 2.60
CA LEU A 147 -30.20 11.93 3.24
C LEU A 147 -29.44 13.03 2.52
N ARG A 148 -29.14 14.10 3.26
CA ARG A 148 -28.47 15.31 2.80
C ARG A 148 -29.28 16.04 1.72
N LYS A 149 -30.08 17.02 2.15
CA LYS A 149 -30.93 17.83 1.28
C LYS A 149 -30.21 19.02 0.63
N SER A 150 -29.14 19.53 1.23
CA SER A 150 -28.38 20.68 0.71
C SER A 150 -26.87 20.40 0.60
N ALA A 151 -26.18 21.15 -0.26
CA ALA A 151 -24.72 21.15 -0.30
C ALA A 151 -24.14 21.72 1.01
N GLY A 152 -22.98 21.22 1.46
CA GLY A 152 -22.31 21.70 2.68
C GLY A 152 -22.81 21.13 4.01
N VAL A 153 -23.84 20.27 4.01
CA VAL A 153 -24.34 19.58 5.22
C VAL A 153 -24.12 18.07 5.18
N LYS A 154 -24.18 17.40 6.33
CA LYS A 154 -24.08 15.93 6.45
C LYS A 154 -25.43 15.31 6.84
N GLY A 155 -25.85 14.31 6.07
CA GLY A 155 -26.97 13.42 6.41
C GLY A 155 -26.45 12.00 6.57
N ILE A 156 -26.57 11.43 7.77
CA ILE A 156 -25.99 10.13 8.09
C ILE A 156 -27.07 9.17 8.57
N LEU A 157 -27.16 8.01 7.92
CA LEU A 157 -27.83 6.82 8.46
C LEU A 157 -26.75 5.83 8.89
N ARG A 158 -26.77 5.38 10.15
CA ARG A 158 -25.79 4.42 10.66
C ARG A 158 -26.45 3.33 11.49
N GLY A 159 -25.86 2.13 11.49
CA GLY A 159 -26.19 1.05 12.41
C GLY A 159 -26.76 -0.19 11.72
N TRP A 160 -27.68 -0.87 12.38
CA TRP A 160 -28.35 -2.08 11.91
C TRP A 160 -29.84 -2.04 12.28
N GLY A 161 -30.69 -2.70 11.52
CA GLY A 161 -32.14 -2.55 11.62
C GLY A 161 -32.78 -2.45 10.24
N THR A 162 -34.01 -1.96 10.19
CA THR A 162 -34.82 -2.07 8.97
C THR A 162 -35.48 -0.74 8.60
N VAL A 163 -35.48 -0.40 7.31
CA VAL A 163 -36.29 0.70 6.76
C VAL A 163 -37.21 0.13 5.70
N ASN A 164 -38.47 -0.10 6.08
CA ASN A 164 -39.44 -0.79 5.25
C ASN A 164 -40.74 0.01 5.11
N PRO A 165 -41.52 -0.20 4.05
CA PRO A 165 -42.90 0.28 4.02
C PRO A 165 -43.75 -0.43 5.08
N THR A 166 -44.87 0.18 5.49
CA THR A 166 -45.93 -0.58 6.17
C THR A 166 -46.59 -1.57 5.19
N PRO A 167 -47.31 -2.61 5.64
CA PRO A 167 -47.96 -3.57 4.73
C PRO A 167 -48.89 -2.93 3.69
N GLU A 168 -49.47 -1.78 4.00
CA GLU A 168 -50.40 -1.03 3.14
C GLU A 168 -49.67 -0.12 2.13
N VAL A 169 -48.35 0.02 2.24
CA VAL A 169 -47.50 0.86 1.39
C VAL A 169 -46.53 -0.02 0.61
N THR A 170 -46.30 0.27 -0.67
CA THR A 170 -45.45 -0.59 -1.52
C THR A 170 -44.30 0.15 -2.19
N HIS A 171 -44.19 1.47 -2.03
CA HIS A 171 -43.30 2.31 -2.84
C HIS A 171 -42.51 3.37 -2.06
N VAL A 172 -41.90 3.02 -0.91
CA VAL A 172 -41.00 3.96 -0.21
C VAL A 172 -39.81 4.30 -1.12
N ARG A 173 -39.54 5.60 -1.31
CA ARG A 173 -38.43 6.09 -2.14
C ARG A 173 -37.43 6.87 -1.33
N MET A 174 -36.15 6.69 -1.66
CA MET A 174 -35.04 7.36 -1.01
C MET A 174 -34.36 8.35 -1.96
N GLU A 175 -33.99 9.50 -1.43
CA GLU A 175 -32.97 10.36 -2.01
C GLU A 175 -31.70 10.26 -1.16
N ASN A 176 -30.64 9.65 -1.70
CA ASN A 176 -29.37 9.50 -1.00
C ASN A 176 -28.31 10.41 -1.61
N ASN A 177 -28.07 11.56 -0.99
CA ASN A 177 -26.88 12.37 -1.28
C ASN A 177 -25.85 12.29 -0.14
N GLY A 178 -26.20 11.66 0.97
CA GLY A 178 -25.43 11.56 2.20
C GLY A 178 -24.75 10.20 2.37
N THR A 179 -24.52 9.80 3.62
CA THR A 179 -23.75 8.60 3.95
C THR A 179 -24.62 7.56 4.65
N VAL A 180 -24.62 6.34 4.14
CA VAL A 180 -25.27 5.18 4.76
C VAL A 180 -24.19 4.20 5.22
N ILE A 181 -24.19 3.84 6.50
CA ILE A 181 -23.19 2.97 7.12
C ILE A 181 -23.90 1.82 7.84
N ALA A 182 -23.83 0.59 7.29
CA ALA A 182 -24.16 -0.59 8.08
C ALA A 182 -23.05 -0.81 9.12
N ASP A 183 -23.39 -0.70 10.39
CA ASP A 183 -22.46 -0.94 11.50
C ASP A 183 -22.96 -2.14 12.30
N GLY A 184 -22.25 -3.26 12.19
CA GLY A 184 -22.62 -4.49 12.89
C GLY A 184 -22.29 -4.45 14.39
N GLU A 185 -21.57 -3.43 14.86
CA GLU A 185 -21.09 -3.32 16.24
C GLU A 185 -20.31 -4.56 16.70
N GLY A 186 -19.58 -5.21 15.78
CA GLY A 186 -18.77 -6.41 16.06
C GLY A 186 -19.52 -7.73 15.91
N THR A 187 -20.78 -7.71 15.47
CA THR A 187 -21.59 -8.90 15.17
C THR A 187 -22.15 -8.81 13.76
N ALA A 188 -22.34 -9.96 13.09
CA ALA A 188 -23.00 -10.03 11.79
C ALA A 188 -24.43 -9.49 11.86
N ARG A 189 -24.66 -8.30 11.30
CA ARG A 189 -25.97 -7.62 11.34
C ARG A 189 -26.22 -6.83 10.06
N ASP A 190 -27.49 -6.79 9.68
CA ASP A 190 -27.93 -6.11 8.46
C ASP A 190 -28.53 -4.74 8.77
N LEU A 191 -28.20 -3.77 7.92
CA LEU A 191 -29.03 -2.59 7.69
C LEU A 191 -29.87 -2.88 6.44
N ASP A 192 -31.12 -3.27 6.66
CA ASP A 192 -32.04 -3.66 5.60
C ASP A 192 -32.81 -2.47 5.04
N LEU A 193 -32.52 -2.12 3.78
CA LEU A 193 -33.20 -1.06 3.02
C LEU A 193 -33.94 -1.62 1.81
N HIS A 194 -34.11 -2.94 1.71
CA HIS A 194 -34.66 -3.62 0.53
C HIS A 194 -36.11 -3.21 0.24
N GLY A 195 -36.89 -2.86 1.27
CA GLY A 195 -38.26 -2.36 1.10
C GLY A 195 -38.35 -1.03 0.35
N ILE A 196 -37.24 -0.30 0.20
CA ILE A 196 -37.17 0.93 -0.58
C ILE A 196 -37.07 0.60 -2.06
N VAL A 197 -37.97 1.16 -2.88
CA VAL A 197 -38.15 0.76 -4.29
C VAL A 197 -37.28 1.51 -5.30
N SER A 198 -36.64 2.59 -4.87
CA SER A 198 -35.71 3.35 -5.70
C SER A 198 -34.84 4.27 -4.86
N THR A 199 -33.60 4.44 -5.29
CA THR A 199 -32.71 5.50 -4.85
C THR A 199 -32.59 6.55 -5.95
N THR A 200 -32.60 7.83 -5.58
CA THR A 200 -32.09 8.92 -6.42
C THR A 200 -31.01 9.70 -5.70
N ASN A 201 -30.21 10.45 -6.43
CA ASN A 201 -29.27 11.42 -5.90
C ASN A 201 -29.17 12.57 -6.90
N THR A 202 -29.19 13.79 -6.39
CA THR A 202 -29.23 15.03 -7.18
C THR A 202 -28.05 15.95 -6.87
N LEU A 203 -27.33 15.67 -5.79
CA LEU A 203 -26.18 16.44 -5.36
C LEU A 203 -24.88 15.69 -5.66
N ALA A 204 -23.87 16.44 -6.10
CA ALA A 204 -22.52 15.94 -6.19
C ALA A 204 -21.95 15.58 -4.80
N ARG A 205 -20.85 14.84 -4.81
CA ARG A 205 -20.06 14.54 -3.62
C ARG A 205 -19.70 15.83 -2.88
N GLY A 206 -19.92 15.85 -1.57
CA GLY A 206 -19.61 17.00 -0.72
C GLY A 206 -18.10 17.26 -0.62
N ALA A 207 -17.72 18.48 -0.22
CA ALA A 207 -16.31 18.85 0.01
C ALA A 207 -15.65 18.04 1.14
N ASP A 208 -16.45 17.46 2.03
CA ASP A 208 -16.01 16.54 3.09
C ASP A 208 -15.81 15.09 2.60
N GLY A 209 -16.01 14.85 1.29
CA GLY A 209 -15.78 13.56 0.65
C GLY A 209 -16.82 12.48 0.97
N SER A 210 -17.93 12.80 1.67
CA SER A 210 -18.85 11.77 2.19
C SER A 210 -20.19 11.70 1.44
N ASN A 211 -20.32 10.73 0.51
CA ASN A 211 -21.60 10.27 -0.02
C ASN A 211 -21.53 8.81 -0.46
N GLY A 212 -22.61 8.04 -0.27
CA GLY A 212 -22.70 6.65 -0.72
C GLY A 212 -22.87 5.65 0.42
N TRP A 213 -22.36 4.44 0.20
CA TRP A 213 -22.69 3.26 0.98
C TRP A 213 -21.46 2.62 1.60
N TYR A 214 -21.56 2.26 2.86
CA TYR A 214 -20.44 1.73 3.65
C TYR A 214 -20.93 0.63 4.57
N ALA A 215 -20.02 -0.29 4.89
CA ALA A 215 -20.28 -1.37 5.84
C ALA A 215 -19.03 -1.59 6.70
N VAL A 216 -19.21 -1.62 8.01
CA VAL A 216 -18.14 -1.70 9.01
C VAL A 216 -18.51 -2.66 10.14
N ASN A 217 -17.52 -3.14 10.88
CA ASN A 217 -17.71 -3.94 12.10
C ASN A 217 -18.66 -5.14 11.92
N GLN A 218 -18.44 -5.95 10.87
CA GLN A 218 -19.31 -7.07 10.47
C GLN A 218 -20.73 -6.67 10.03
N GLY A 219 -20.98 -5.39 9.73
CA GLY A 219 -22.23 -4.94 9.14
C GLY A 219 -22.37 -5.33 7.67
N ARG A 220 -23.61 -5.36 7.19
CA ARG A 220 -23.92 -5.45 5.76
C ARG A 220 -25.08 -4.52 5.43
N VAL A 221 -24.92 -3.71 4.39
CA VAL A 221 -26.03 -2.91 3.83
C VAL A 221 -26.76 -3.79 2.83
N LEU A 222 -28.08 -3.96 2.96
CA LEU A 222 -28.92 -4.46 1.89
C LEU A 222 -29.47 -3.25 1.13
N PHE A 223 -29.13 -3.13 -0.16
CA PHE A 223 -29.49 -1.96 -0.94
C PHE A 223 -31.00 -1.86 -1.17
N PRO A 224 -31.53 -0.63 -1.36
CA PRO A 224 -32.80 -0.43 -2.03
C PRO A 224 -32.86 -1.22 -3.35
N ARG A 225 -34.00 -1.85 -3.61
CA ARG A 225 -34.18 -2.68 -4.80
C ARG A 225 -34.34 -1.86 -6.06
N THR A 226 -33.89 -2.42 -7.18
CA THR A 226 -34.10 -1.84 -8.51
C THR A 226 -35.00 -2.73 -9.35
N TRP A 227 -36.17 -2.22 -9.74
CA TRP A 227 -37.09 -2.93 -10.63
C TRP A 227 -36.67 -2.83 -12.10
N ILE A 228 -36.83 -3.93 -12.83
CA ILE A 228 -36.58 -4.02 -14.27
C ILE A 228 -37.79 -4.66 -14.94
N ASN A 229 -38.30 -4.02 -16.00
CA ASN A 229 -39.34 -4.59 -16.83
C ASN A 229 -38.72 -5.47 -17.93
N GLY A 230 -38.52 -6.76 -17.64
CA GLY A 230 -37.94 -7.72 -18.58
C GLY A 230 -38.82 -7.97 -19.81
N ALA A 231 -40.15 -7.82 -19.69
CA ALA A 231 -41.10 -7.94 -20.80
C ALA A 231 -40.93 -6.83 -21.85
N ALA A 232 -40.63 -5.60 -21.41
CA ALA A 232 -40.46 -4.46 -22.31
C ALA A 232 -39.05 -4.38 -22.92
N SER A 233 -38.04 -4.92 -22.23
CA SER A 233 -36.65 -4.80 -22.65
C SER A 233 -35.83 -6.02 -22.19
N PRO A 234 -35.66 -7.04 -23.06
CA PRO A 234 -34.86 -8.23 -22.77
C PRO A 234 -33.38 -7.93 -22.46
N SER A 235 -32.92 -6.74 -22.84
CA SER A 235 -31.65 -6.14 -22.45
C SER A 235 -31.90 -4.84 -21.70
N SER A 236 -31.28 -4.62 -20.55
CA SER A 236 -31.55 -3.43 -19.73
C SER A 236 -30.33 -2.98 -18.93
N ILE A 237 -30.12 -1.66 -18.89
CA ILE A 237 -29.09 -1.01 -18.07
C ILE A 237 -29.76 -0.37 -16.84
N ARG A 238 -29.31 -0.75 -15.64
CA ARG A 238 -29.87 -0.26 -14.39
C ARG A 238 -28.79 -0.11 -13.31
N CYS A 239 -28.91 0.92 -12.48
CA CYS A 239 -28.07 1.06 -11.29
C CYS A 239 -28.68 0.41 -10.05
N LEU A 240 -27.81 0.00 -9.12
CA LEU A 240 -28.14 -0.42 -7.76
C LEU A 240 -27.40 0.49 -6.78
N GLY A 241 -28.13 0.98 -5.77
CA GLY A 241 -27.62 1.98 -4.84
C GLY A 241 -27.41 3.36 -5.46
N ASP A 242 -28.01 3.65 -6.62
CA ASP A 242 -27.92 4.93 -7.32
C ASP A 242 -29.22 5.20 -8.10
N ALA A 243 -29.33 6.37 -8.72
CA ALA A 243 -30.43 6.70 -9.64
C ALA A 243 -30.58 5.59 -10.70
N THR A 244 -31.75 4.94 -10.70
CA THR A 244 -32.01 3.70 -11.45
C THR A 244 -31.65 3.76 -12.93
N THR A 245 -31.86 4.91 -13.57
CA THR A 245 -31.62 5.14 -15.01
C THR A 245 -30.25 5.71 -15.33
N ARG A 246 -29.39 5.94 -14.32
CA ARG A 246 -28.06 6.52 -14.55
C ARG A 246 -27.17 5.53 -15.30
N ILE A 247 -26.40 6.05 -16.24
CA ILE A 247 -25.44 5.27 -17.04
C ILE A 247 -24.17 5.00 -16.25
N ASP A 248 -23.79 5.95 -15.40
CA ASP A 248 -22.51 6.03 -14.73
C ASP A 248 -22.71 6.18 -13.22
N PRO A 249 -22.38 5.17 -12.40
CA PRO A 249 -22.62 5.23 -10.95
C PRO A 249 -21.77 6.34 -10.30
N GLU A 250 -22.36 7.16 -9.44
CA GLU A 250 -21.70 8.31 -8.83
C GLU A 250 -21.54 8.17 -7.32
N LEU A 251 -22.53 7.58 -6.64
CA LEU A 251 -22.44 7.32 -5.21
C LEU A 251 -21.35 6.27 -4.93
N VAL A 252 -20.54 6.51 -3.89
CA VAL A 252 -19.50 5.57 -3.51
C VAL A 252 -20.12 4.21 -3.16
N ASN A 253 -19.52 3.15 -3.70
CA ASN A 253 -19.96 1.76 -3.60
C ASN A 253 -21.31 1.43 -4.26
N SER A 254 -21.85 2.33 -5.10
CA SER A 254 -22.94 2.01 -6.02
C SER A 254 -22.42 1.34 -7.30
N LEU A 255 -23.32 0.78 -8.10
CA LEU A 255 -22.94 0.07 -9.31
C LEU A 255 -24.01 0.14 -10.40
N ARG A 256 -23.55 -0.09 -11.64
CA ARG A 256 -24.38 -0.23 -12.84
C ARG A 256 -24.29 -1.65 -13.35
N ALA A 257 -25.44 -2.22 -13.73
CA ALA A 257 -25.56 -3.51 -14.37
C ALA A 257 -26.20 -3.39 -15.76
N SER A 258 -25.66 -4.14 -16.73
CA SER A 258 -26.17 -4.25 -18.09
C SER A 258 -26.54 -5.71 -18.35
N PHE A 259 -27.80 -6.05 -18.16
CA PHE A 259 -28.32 -7.40 -18.33
C PHE A 259 -28.73 -7.69 -19.76
N THR A 260 -28.61 -8.95 -20.19
CA THR A 260 -29.20 -9.51 -21.41
C THR A 260 -29.95 -10.80 -21.10
N GLY A 261 -30.94 -11.14 -21.93
CA GLY A 261 -31.72 -12.38 -21.79
C GLY A 261 -32.61 -12.39 -20.54
N LEU A 262 -33.13 -11.23 -20.15
CA LEU A 262 -34.09 -11.13 -19.04
C LEU A 262 -35.38 -11.90 -19.38
N PRO A 263 -36.08 -12.48 -18.38
CA PRO A 263 -37.35 -13.15 -18.61
C PRO A 263 -38.42 -12.15 -19.01
N GLY A 264 -39.48 -12.62 -19.68
CA GLY A 264 -40.65 -11.81 -20.08
C GLY A 264 -41.53 -11.32 -18.93
N SER A 265 -40.99 -11.19 -17.71
CA SER A 265 -41.69 -10.75 -16.49
C SER A 265 -40.91 -9.63 -15.79
N GLY A 266 -41.55 -8.95 -14.83
CA GLY A 266 -40.85 -8.01 -13.96
C GLY A 266 -39.82 -8.74 -13.09
N VAL A 267 -38.63 -8.15 -12.93
CA VAL A 267 -37.55 -8.69 -12.09
C VAL A 267 -36.97 -7.61 -11.21
N PHE A 268 -36.27 -8.02 -10.15
CA PHE A 268 -35.71 -7.12 -9.15
C PHE A 268 -34.21 -7.36 -9.02
N PHE A 269 -33.42 -6.36 -9.39
CA PHE A 269 -31.99 -6.36 -9.13
C PHE A 269 -31.73 -5.89 -7.71
N ARG A 270 -31.01 -6.72 -6.96
CA ARG A 270 -30.80 -6.57 -5.52
C ARG A 270 -29.39 -6.99 -5.15
N GLY A 271 -29.01 -6.63 -3.94
CA GLY A 271 -27.71 -7.00 -3.40
C GLY A 271 -27.37 -6.20 -2.17
N GLY A 272 -26.12 -6.34 -1.74
CA GLY A 272 -25.61 -5.63 -0.59
C GLY A 272 -24.11 -5.44 -0.61
N LEU A 273 -23.66 -4.53 0.24
CA LEU A 273 -22.26 -4.25 0.51
C LEU A 273 -21.89 -4.82 1.88
N TYR A 274 -20.83 -5.61 1.95
CA TYR A 274 -20.36 -6.26 3.16
C TYR A 274 -19.20 -5.49 3.78
N ALA A 275 -19.15 -5.46 5.10
CA ALA A 275 -17.91 -5.17 5.80
C ALA A 275 -16.88 -6.25 5.44
N THR A 276 -15.61 -5.86 5.28
CA THR A 276 -14.54 -6.78 4.85
C THR A 276 -14.28 -7.92 5.85
N ASN A 277 -14.70 -7.76 7.09
CA ASN A 277 -14.62 -8.76 8.16
C ASN A 277 -15.95 -9.49 8.44
N HIS A 278 -16.96 -9.37 7.57
CA HIS A 278 -18.25 -10.03 7.76
C HIS A 278 -18.11 -11.57 7.63
N PRO A 279 -18.61 -12.38 8.59
CA PRO A 279 -18.31 -13.82 8.65
C PRO A 279 -18.92 -14.66 7.52
N ALA A 280 -19.92 -14.14 6.81
CA ALA A 280 -20.47 -14.78 5.61
C ALA A 280 -19.56 -14.70 4.37
N LEU A 281 -18.44 -13.98 4.43
CA LEU A 281 -17.50 -13.87 3.32
C LEU A 281 -16.50 -15.02 3.33
N PRO A 282 -16.18 -15.62 2.17
CA PRO A 282 -15.00 -16.49 2.06
C PRO A 282 -13.72 -15.66 2.28
N PRO A 283 -12.58 -16.30 2.59
CA PRO A 283 -11.29 -15.61 2.69
C PRO A 283 -11.04 -14.75 1.45
N LEU A 284 -10.78 -13.45 1.66
CA LEU A 284 -10.60 -12.50 0.57
C LEU A 284 -9.26 -12.74 -0.15
N PRO A 285 -9.14 -12.37 -1.45
CA PRO A 285 -7.87 -12.43 -2.15
C PRO A 285 -6.80 -11.57 -1.45
N LYS A 286 -5.52 -11.83 -1.73
CA LYS A 286 -4.42 -11.02 -1.18
C LYS A 286 -4.52 -9.57 -1.65
N GLY A 287 -4.24 -8.63 -0.74
CA GLY A 287 -4.25 -7.19 -0.99
C GLY A 287 -5.20 -6.45 -0.04
N ARG A 288 -5.32 -5.14 -0.24
CA ARG A 288 -6.22 -4.29 0.53
C ARG A 288 -7.60 -4.27 -0.13
N CYS A 289 -8.63 -4.74 0.56
CA CYS A 289 -9.98 -4.77 0.01
C CYS A 289 -10.62 -3.38 0.06
N LEU A 290 -11.15 -2.92 -1.07
CA LEU A 290 -11.86 -1.64 -1.19
C LEU A 290 -13.38 -1.79 -1.13
N GLY A 291 -13.91 -2.97 -1.42
CA GLY A 291 -15.35 -3.24 -1.33
C GLY A 291 -15.70 -4.68 -1.68
N VAL A 292 -16.78 -5.18 -1.07
CA VAL A 292 -17.30 -6.53 -1.31
C VAL A 292 -18.81 -6.48 -1.52
N TRP A 293 -19.28 -6.93 -2.69
CA TRP A 293 -20.69 -6.85 -3.09
C TRP A 293 -21.27 -8.23 -3.36
N GLY A 294 -22.41 -8.55 -2.76
CA GLY A 294 -23.22 -9.72 -3.12
C GLY A 294 -24.40 -9.27 -3.97
N LEU A 295 -24.57 -9.84 -5.16
CA LEU A 295 -25.53 -9.36 -6.17
C LEU A 295 -26.43 -10.47 -6.69
N GLY A 296 -27.71 -10.18 -6.86
CA GLY A 296 -28.69 -11.14 -7.36
C GLY A 296 -29.86 -10.51 -8.11
N LEU A 297 -30.46 -11.30 -8.99
CA LEU A 297 -31.67 -10.97 -9.73
C LEU A 297 -32.80 -11.91 -9.29
N TYR A 298 -33.92 -11.32 -8.87
CA TYR A 298 -35.03 -12.01 -8.21
C TYR A 298 -36.34 -11.88 -9.01
N ALA A 299 -37.18 -12.91 -8.96
CA ALA A 299 -38.48 -12.94 -9.66
C ALA A 299 -39.58 -12.17 -8.94
N ASN A 300 -39.57 -12.16 -7.60
CA ASN A 300 -40.59 -11.50 -6.78
C ASN A 300 -40.00 -10.31 -6.01
N ASN A 301 -40.86 -9.53 -5.35
CA ASN A 301 -40.52 -8.30 -4.64
C ASN A 301 -40.35 -8.52 -3.12
N THR A 302 -40.84 -9.63 -2.57
CA THR A 302 -40.86 -9.95 -1.12
C THR A 302 -39.87 -11.04 -0.72
N GLY A 303 -39.61 -12.03 -1.57
CA GLY A 303 -38.72 -13.15 -1.29
C GLY A 303 -37.24 -12.76 -1.39
N TRP A 304 -36.42 -13.32 -0.51
CA TRP A 304 -34.96 -13.10 -0.43
C TRP A 304 -34.18 -14.43 -0.42
N GLU A 305 -34.87 -15.54 -0.70
CA GLU A 305 -34.26 -16.87 -0.66
C GLU A 305 -33.61 -17.23 -2.00
N THR A 306 -32.79 -18.27 -1.98
CA THR A 306 -32.17 -18.81 -3.21
C THR A 306 -33.22 -19.33 -4.20
N SER A 307 -34.38 -19.75 -3.70
CA SER A 307 -35.55 -20.17 -4.48
C SER A 307 -36.19 -19.03 -5.30
N ASP A 308 -35.96 -17.77 -4.92
CA ASP A 308 -36.53 -16.58 -5.56
C ASP A 308 -35.67 -16.04 -6.71
N LEU A 309 -34.47 -16.58 -6.92
CA LEU A 309 -33.53 -16.16 -7.96
C LEU A 309 -34.05 -16.50 -9.36
N THR A 310 -34.04 -15.52 -10.27
CA THR A 310 -34.52 -15.66 -11.66
C THR A 310 -33.39 -15.78 -12.68
N THR A 311 -33.73 -15.90 -13.96
CA THR A 311 -32.80 -16.13 -15.07
C THR A 311 -32.31 -14.83 -15.70
N PHE A 312 -31.11 -14.87 -16.29
CA PHE A 312 -30.60 -13.92 -17.28
C PHE A 312 -29.48 -14.62 -18.06
N SER A 313 -29.13 -14.13 -19.26
CA SER A 313 -28.04 -14.69 -20.06
C SER A 313 -26.68 -14.18 -19.59
N THR A 314 -26.47 -12.86 -19.64
CA THR A 314 -25.21 -12.24 -19.19
C THR A 314 -25.45 -10.92 -18.46
N VAL A 315 -24.45 -10.49 -17.70
CA VAL A 315 -24.44 -9.19 -17.03
C VAL A 315 -23.05 -8.54 -17.11
N GLY A 316 -23.00 -7.32 -17.64
CA GLY A 316 -21.83 -6.45 -17.49
C GLY A 316 -22.00 -5.56 -16.26
N LEU A 317 -20.96 -5.40 -15.46
CA LEU A 317 -21.01 -4.60 -14.22
C LEU A 317 -19.96 -3.49 -14.24
N THR A 318 -20.32 -2.33 -13.69
CA THR A 318 -19.42 -1.22 -13.40
C THR A 318 -19.63 -0.77 -11.96
N PHE A 319 -18.58 -0.84 -11.15
CA PHE A 319 -18.59 -0.46 -9.73
C PHE A 319 -17.96 0.92 -9.56
N ARG A 320 -18.64 1.80 -8.83
CA ARG A 320 -18.05 3.02 -8.28
C ARG A 320 -17.43 2.67 -6.94
N TYR A 321 -16.10 2.71 -6.82
CA TYR A 321 -15.39 2.37 -5.58
C TYR A 321 -15.04 3.63 -4.77
N ASP A 322 -14.66 3.49 -3.50
CA ASP A 322 -14.21 4.63 -2.71
C ASP A 322 -12.82 5.10 -3.13
N ASP A 323 -12.74 6.27 -3.76
CA ASP A 323 -11.49 6.88 -4.18
C ASP A 323 -10.72 7.52 -3.02
N ALA A 324 -11.38 7.94 -1.93
CA ALA A 324 -10.67 8.39 -0.74
C ALA A 324 -10.00 7.22 0.00
N ALA A 325 -10.54 6.01 -0.16
CA ALA A 325 -9.87 4.80 0.28
C ALA A 325 -8.70 4.41 -0.65
N CYS A 326 -8.50 5.03 -1.81
CA CYS A 326 -7.34 4.77 -2.67
C CYS A 326 -6.21 5.74 -2.29
N ALA A 327 -5.10 5.21 -1.74
CA ALA A 327 -4.02 6.06 -1.23
C ALA A 327 -3.22 6.76 -2.34
N GLU A 328 -3.13 6.15 -3.53
CA GLU A 328 -2.25 6.60 -4.63
C GLU A 328 -2.78 6.15 -6.01
N SER A 329 -2.45 6.91 -7.05
CA SER A 329 -2.79 6.62 -8.47
C SER A 329 -2.04 5.41 -9.06
N THR A 330 -1.12 4.83 -8.29
CA THR A 330 -0.22 3.72 -8.61
C THR A 330 -0.77 2.35 -8.23
N ASN A 331 -1.90 2.28 -7.51
CA ASN A 331 -2.49 0.99 -7.14
C ASN A 331 -3.15 0.29 -8.34
N LEU A 332 -2.81 -0.98 -8.60
CA LEU A 332 -3.62 -1.84 -9.45
C LEU A 332 -4.83 -2.32 -8.64
N LEU A 333 -6.00 -2.03 -9.16
CA LEU A 333 -7.25 -2.58 -8.70
C LEU A 333 -7.56 -3.84 -9.49
N THR A 334 -7.82 -4.94 -8.80
CA THR A 334 -8.29 -6.18 -9.40
C THR A 334 -9.68 -6.51 -8.85
N LEU A 335 -10.64 -6.66 -9.77
CA LEU A 335 -12.00 -7.07 -9.47
C LEU A 335 -12.10 -8.59 -9.62
N TYR A 336 -12.55 -9.25 -8.55
CA TYR A 336 -12.78 -10.68 -8.50
C TYR A 336 -14.26 -11.00 -8.37
N ARG A 337 -14.67 -12.15 -8.91
CA ARG A 337 -15.98 -12.80 -8.67
C ARG A 337 -15.73 -14.16 -8.04
N TYR A 338 -16.48 -14.50 -6.99
CA TYR A 338 -16.39 -15.81 -6.35
C TYR A 338 -17.19 -16.85 -7.17
N GLU A 339 -16.49 -17.83 -7.71
CA GLU A 339 -17.05 -18.90 -8.55
C GLU A 339 -16.44 -20.23 -8.14
N SER A 340 -17.26 -21.29 -8.01
CA SER A 340 -16.78 -22.66 -7.72
C SER A 340 -15.76 -22.75 -6.57
N ASN A 341 -16.04 -22.07 -5.46
CA ASN A 341 -15.19 -21.95 -4.27
C ASN A 341 -13.86 -21.21 -4.45
N ALA A 342 -13.68 -20.44 -5.51
CA ALA A 342 -12.48 -19.66 -5.76
C ALA A 342 -12.79 -18.22 -6.21
N TRP A 343 -11.86 -17.29 -5.96
CA TRP A 343 -11.94 -15.93 -6.48
C TRP A 343 -11.35 -15.87 -7.89
N VAL A 344 -12.20 -15.63 -8.89
CA VAL A 344 -11.82 -15.52 -10.31
C VAL A 344 -11.69 -14.05 -10.69
N LYS A 345 -10.58 -13.68 -11.34
CA LYS A 345 -10.36 -12.31 -11.82
C LYS A 345 -11.30 -11.99 -12.99
N VAL A 346 -12.12 -10.96 -12.82
CA VAL A 346 -13.11 -10.52 -13.83
C VAL A 346 -12.91 -9.09 -14.30
N GLY A 347 -11.98 -8.33 -13.74
CA GLY A 347 -11.60 -6.99 -14.19
C GLY A 347 -10.32 -6.51 -13.54
N ALA A 348 -9.64 -5.54 -14.15
CA ALA A 348 -8.50 -4.85 -13.57
C ALA A 348 -8.35 -3.44 -14.12
N ARG A 349 -7.85 -2.51 -13.30
CA ARG A 349 -7.53 -1.13 -13.70
C ARG A 349 -6.68 -0.43 -12.64
N MET A 350 -5.89 0.55 -13.03
CA MET A 350 -5.25 1.47 -12.08
C MET A 350 -6.27 2.32 -11.31
N ALA A 351 -5.98 2.64 -10.06
CA ALA A 351 -6.79 3.50 -9.20
C ALA A 351 -6.72 4.97 -9.64
N ARG A 352 -7.49 5.35 -10.67
CA ARG A 352 -7.50 6.71 -11.22
C ARG A 352 -8.89 7.15 -11.68
N PRO A 353 -9.14 8.46 -11.87
CA PRO A 353 -10.39 8.96 -12.45
C PRO A 353 -10.75 8.20 -13.73
N PRO A 354 -12.03 7.84 -13.95
CA PRO A 354 -13.23 8.27 -13.22
C PRO A 354 -13.59 7.44 -11.98
N TYR A 355 -12.63 6.76 -11.34
CA TYR A 355 -12.82 5.98 -10.10
C TYR A 355 -13.93 4.91 -10.17
N ARG A 356 -14.00 4.27 -11.34
CA ARG A 356 -14.89 3.15 -11.64
C ARG A 356 -14.10 1.99 -12.20
N ILE A 357 -14.53 0.77 -11.90
CA ILE A 357 -13.99 -0.46 -12.46
C ILE A 357 -15.11 -1.31 -13.05
N SER A 358 -14.88 -1.88 -14.23
CA SER A 358 -15.85 -2.70 -14.92
C SER A 358 -15.37 -4.14 -15.04
N THR A 359 -16.31 -5.07 -15.18
CA THR A 359 -16.02 -6.41 -15.66
C THR A 359 -15.46 -6.36 -17.08
N LYS A 360 -14.39 -7.12 -17.36
CA LYS A 360 -13.70 -7.18 -18.67
C LYS A 360 -14.65 -7.61 -19.80
N ARG A 361 -15.58 -8.51 -19.50
CA ARG A 361 -16.62 -9.01 -20.40
C ARG A 361 -17.93 -9.23 -19.63
N PRO A 362 -19.09 -9.26 -20.30
CA PRO A 362 -20.34 -9.71 -19.68
C PRO A 362 -20.16 -11.09 -19.07
N LEU A 363 -20.63 -11.26 -17.84
CA LEU A 363 -20.47 -12.49 -17.07
C LEU A 363 -21.74 -13.35 -17.17
N PRO A 364 -21.62 -14.67 -17.29
CA PRO A 364 -22.77 -15.56 -17.30
C PRO A 364 -23.39 -15.64 -15.90
N ARG A 365 -24.66 -16.03 -15.83
CA ARG A 365 -25.35 -16.37 -14.58
C ARG A 365 -24.64 -17.52 -13.84
N LEU A 366 -24.55 -17.43 -12.50
CA LEU A 366 -24.16 -18.57 -11.66
C LEU A 366 -25.36 -19.49 -11.39
N THR A 367 -25.12 -20.80 -11.43
CA THR A 367 -26.12 -21.85 -11.19
C THR A 367 -26.18 -22.31 -9.74
N SER A 368 -25.22 -21.91 -8.91
CA SER A 368 -25.12 -22.29 -7.49
C SER A 368 -24.68 -21.09 -6.63
N GLY A 369 -25.20 -21.01 -5.40
CA GLY A 369 -24.83 -19.99 -4.40
C GLY A 369 -25.96 -19.02 -4.05
N ALA A 370 -25.71 -18.15 -3.07
CA ALA A 370 -26.68 -17.17 -2.57
C ALA A 370 -26.96 -16.02 -3.58
N TRP A 371 -26.13 -15.88 -4.61
CA TRP A 371 -26.09 -14.74 -5.53
C TRP A 371 -25.94 -15.22 -6.99
N ASN A 372 -27.01 -15.20 -7.79
CA ASN A 372 -26.96 -15.63 -9.20
C ASN A 372 -26.19 -14.65 -10.13
N VAL A 373 -26.00 -13.39 -9.72
CA VAL A 373 -25.05 -12.45 -10.34
C VAL A 373 -23.67 -12.62 -9.74
N GLY A 374 -23.56 -12.85 -8.44
CA GLY A 374 -22.34 -13.34 -7.78
C GLY A 374 -21.88 -12.48 -6.62
N LEU A 375 -20.86 -12.97 -5.91
CA LEU A 375 -20.12 -12.24 -4.89
C LEU A 375 -18.85 -11.66 -5.51
N PHE A 376 -18.62 -10.35 -5.34
CA PHE A 376 -17.52 -9.62 -5.93
C PHE A 376 -16.64 -8.98 -4.86
N ALA A 377 -15.33 -9.00 -5.06
CA ALA A 377 -14.37 -8.29 -4.21
C ALA A 377 -13.46 -7.43 -5.07
N LEU A 378 -13.28 -6.17 -4.69
CA LEU A 378 -12.32 -5.27 -5.30
C LEU A 378 -11.09 -5.15 -4.42
N MET A 379 -9.95 -5.57 -4.93
CA MET A 379 -8.69 -5.60 -4.20
C MET A 379 -7.73 -4.59 -4.80
N ALA A 380 -7.21 -3.70 -3.98
CA ALA A 380 -6.05 -2.89 -4.29
C ALA A 380 -4.79 -3.67 -3.87
N SER A 381 -3.95 -3.98 -4.84
CA SER A 381 -2.58 -4.41 -4.56
C SER A 381 -1.66 -3.20 -4.71
N ASN A 382 -0.70 -3.08 -3.79
CA ASN A 382 0.48 -2.25 -4.02
C ASN A 382 1.30 -2.95 -5.13
N THR A 383 0.84 -2.86 -6.36
CA THR A 383 1.64 -3.24 -7.54
C THR A 383 2.61 -2.12 -7.79
N LEU A 384 3.69 -2.13 -7.01
CA LEU A 384 4.98 -1.81 -7.56
C LEU A 384 5.59 -3.06 -8.25
N GLY A 385 5.13 -4.29 -8.00
CA GLY A 385 5.76 -5.48 -8.60
C GLY A 385 4.77 -6.37 -9.34
N THR A 386 4.89 -6.42 -10.67
CA THR A 386 4.19 -7.32 -11.61
C THR A 386 2.95 -6.69 -12.26
N VAL A 387 3.15 -6.07 -13.42
CA VAL A 387 2.08 -5.91 -14.41
C VAL A 387 2.44 -6.76 -15.61
N VAL A 388 1.77 -7.90 -15.74
CA VAL A 388 1.68 -8.62 -17.00
C VAL A 388 0.64 -7.88 -17.84
N LEU A 389 1.00 -7.31 -18.99
CA LEU A 389 0.04 -6.86 -20.01
C LEU A 389 -0.03 -7.89 -21.13
N LEU A 390 -1.25 -8.35 -21.43
CA LEU A 390 -1.56 -9.13 -22.62
C LEU A 390 -1.71 -8.02 -23.63
N ASP A 391 -0.86 -7.94 -24.64
CA ASP A 391 -1.26 -7.21 -25.82
C ASP A 391 -2.49 -7.89 -26.43
N ASP A 392 -3.30 -7.07 -27.08
CA ASP A 392 -4.61 -7.31 -27.69
C ASP A 392 -4.62 -8.34 -28.85
N GLN A 393 -3.85 -9.43 -28.77
CA GLN A 393 -3.84 -10.48 -29.80
C GLN A 393 -4.42 -11.79 -29.27
N SER A 394 -5.13 -12.49 -30.15
CA SER A 394 -5.86 -13.73 -29.90
C SER A 394 -5.00 -14.78 -29.19
N GLU A 395 -5.62 -15.52 -28.27
CA GLU A 395 -5.04 -16.69 -27.61
C GLU A 395 -4.57 -17.74 -28.64
N THR A 396 -3.28 -17.75 -29.01
CA THR A 396 -2.69 -18.88 -29.75
C THR A 396 -1.35 -19.40 -29.24
N ASP A 397 -0.60 -18.71 -28.36
CA ASP A 397 0.55 -19.34 -27.68
C ASP A 397 0.84 -18.69 -26.31
N PRO A 398 0.86 -19.43 -25.19
CA PRO A 398 1.31 -18.90 -23.90
C PRO A 398 2.76 -18.37 -23.89
N ASN A 399 3.57 -18.64 -24.92
CA ASN A 399 4.92 -18.08 -25.11
C ASN A 399 4.97 -16.72 -25.84
N GLU A 400 3.86 -16.17 -26.35
CA GLU A 400 3.85 -14.95 -27.18
C GLU A 400 3.62 -13.64 -26.40
N ARG A 401 3.38 -13.70 -25.09
CA ARG A 401 3.08 -12.48 -24.31
C ARG A 401 4.35 -11.80 -23.82
N LEU A 402 4.60 -10.57 -24.26
CA LEU A 402 5.65 -9.72 -23.68
C LEU A 402 5.33 -9.44 -22.20
N VAL A 403 6.25 -9.80 -21.30
CA VAL A 403 6.12 -9.58 -19.86
C VAL A 403 7.32 -8.81 -19.35
N ILE A 404 7.06 -7.68 -18.69
CA ILE A 404 8.06 -6.92 -17.93
C ILE A 404 7.72 -7.04 -16.44
N ASP A 405 8.64 -7.56 -15.65
CA ASP A 405 8.49 -7.62 -14.19
C ASP A 405 9.82 -7.47 -13.46
N LYS A 406 9.71 -7.28 -12.16
CA LYS A 406 10.84 -7.17 -11.22
C LYS A 406 10.78 -8.26 -10.15
N ASN A 407 10.14 -9.40 -10.41
CA ASN A 407 10.08 -10.50 -9.45
C ASN A 407 11.39 -11.31 -9.49
N LEU A 408 12.46 -10.63 -9.09
CA LEU A 408 13.84 -11.05 -9.03
C LEU A 408 14.45 -10.45 -7.76
N SER A 409 15.45 -11.11 -7.18
CA SER A 409 16.28 -10.45 -6.15
C SER A 409 16.86 -9.16 -6.71
N ALA A 410 16.85 -8.13 -5.88
CA ALA A 410 17.20 -6.76 -6.25
C ALA A 410 16.26 -6.10 -7.31
N GLY A 411 15.09 -6.66 -7.59
CA GLY A 411 14.19 -6.13 -8.62
C GLY A 411 13.62 -4.74 -8.30
N ASN A 412 13.74 -3.80 -9.25
CA ASN A 412 13.23 -2.44 -9.14
C ASN A 412 12.81 -1.88 -10.52
N ILE A 413 11.51 -1.86 -10.81
CA ILE A 413 10.96 -1.14 -11.97
C ILE A 413 9.45 -0.95 -11.84
N LEU A 414 8.97 0.14 -12.42
CA LEU A 414 7.57 0.40 -12.70
C LEU A 414 7.34 0.40 -14.19
N LEU A 415 6.39 -0.42 -14.66
CA LEU A 415 5.86 -0.30 -16.01
C LEU A 415 4.74 0.74 -16.01
N GLU A 416 4.91 1.84 -16.75
CA GLU A 416 3.85 2.85 -16.90
C GLU A 416 2.87 2.49 -18.03
N ARG A 417 3.42 2.26 -19.22
CA ARG A 417 2.67 2.05 -20.47
C ARG A 417 3.58 1.44 -21.54
N MET A 418 2.96 0.94 -22.59
CA MET A 418 3.62 0.44 -23.79
C MET A 418 2.92 1.05 -25.01
N GLU A 419 3.70 1.49 -25.99
CA GLU A 419 3.24 2.00 -27.28
C GLU A 419 4.11 1.37 -28.36
N ASP A 420 3.50 0.49 -29.16
CA ASP A 420 4.19 -0.33 -30.16
C ASP A 420 5.38 -1.09 -29.53
N ASP A 421 6.58 -0.91 -30.06
CA ASP A 421 7.82 -1.49 -29.54
C ASP A 421 8.52 -0.59 -28.49
N THR A 422 7.84 0.43 -27.96
CA THR A 422 8.36 1.32 -26.92
C THR A 422 7.70 1.09 -25.57
N ILE A 423 8.51 0.82 -24.55
CA ILE A 423 8.12 0.45 -23.19
C ILE A 423 8.53 1.61 -22.28
N TYR A 424 7.56 2.23 -21.61
CA TYR A 424 7.79 3.36 -20.73
C TYR A 424 7.83 2.91 -19.28
N LEU A 425 8.91 3.28 -18.60
CA LEU A 425 9.27 2.79 -17.29
C LEU A 425 9.53 3.93 -16.31
N GLN A 426 9.38 3.65 -15.02
CA GLN A 426 10.00 4.43 -13.96
C GLN A 426 10.86 3.52 -13.09
N ASN A 427 11.93 4.06 -12.52
CA ASN A 427 12.57 3.41 -11.40
C ASN A 427 11.87 3.79 -10.08
N GLU A 428 11.83 2.87 -9.11
CA GLU A 428 11.02 3.01 -7.90
C GLU A 428 11.74 3.69 -6.76
N MET A 429 11.19 4.84 -6.37
CA MET A 429 11.58 5.59 -5.18
C MET A 429 10.71 5.12 -4.01
N ARG A 430 11.12 4.05 -3.33
CA ARG A 430 10.37 3.48 -2.19
C ARG A 430 10.52 4.35 -0.96
N ASP A 431 11.60 4.18 -0.21
CA ASP A 431 11.85 4.85 1.06
C ASP A 431 12.92 5.96 0.99
N THR A 432 13.61 6.08 -0.14
CA THR A 432 14.53 7.18 -0.46
C THR A 432 13.82 8.53 -0.56
N ALA A 433 14.42 9.55 0.05
CA ALA A 433 14.04 10.95 -0.14
C ALA A 433 14.65 11.50 -1.42
N GLY A 434 13.81 12.14 -2.24
CA GLY A 434 14.20 12.65 -3.56
C GLY A 434 14.28 11.56 -4.62
N TRP A 435 14.80 11.93 -5.80
CA TRP A 435 15.01 11.00 -6.91
C TRP A 435 16.42 10.39 -6.85
N TRP A 436 16.50 9.08 -7.10
CA TRP A 436 17.73 8.28 -7.27
C TRP A 436 17.58 7.41 -8.52
N PHE A 437 18.58 6.60 -8.86
CA PHE A 437 18.74 6.06 -10.22
C PHE A 437 18.81 4.53 -10.33
N TYR A 438 18.66 3.77 -9.25
CA TYR A 438 18.69 2.30 -9.30
C TYR A 438 17.42 1.72 -9.92
N TRP A 439 17.60 0.75 -10.82
CA TRP A 439 16.56 -0.08 -11.42
C TRP A 439 17.14 -1.44 -11.84
N ALA A 440 16.28 -2.46 -11.83
CA ALA A 440 16.54 -3.80 -12.34
C ALA A 440 15.21 -4.51 -12.67
N PHE A 441 15.12 -5.15 -13.84
CA PHE A 441 13.93 -5.86 -14.27
C PHE A 441 14.25 -7.00 -15.23
N ARG A 442 13.24 -7.78 -15.56
CA ARG A 442 13.30 -8.85 -16.54
C ARG A 442 12.21 -8.68 -17.58
N ALA A 443 12.56 -8.98 -18.83
CA ALA A 443 11.65 -9.11 -19.96
C ALA A 443 11.55 -10.58 -20.42
N ARG A 444 10.32 -11.03 -20.74
CA ARG A 444 10.00 -12.34 -21.34
C ARG A 444 9.08 -12.17 -22.53
N GLY A 445 9.03 -13.16 -23.44
CA GLY A 445 8.15 -13.11 -24.61
C GLY A 445 8.57 -12.06 -25.65
N ALA A 446 9.87 -11.76 -25.72
CA ALA A 446 10.45 -10.77 -26.62
C ALA A 446 11.43 -11.38 -27.64
N ALA A 447 11.52 -12.70 -27.74
CA ALA A 447 12.49 -13.39 -28.58
C ALA A 447 12.47 -12.87 -30.03
N GLY A 448 13.63 -12.45 -30.55
CA GLY A 448 13.77 -11.88 -31.90
C GLY A 448 13.16 -10.50 -32.12
N ARG A 449 12.55 -9.86 -31.10
CA ARG A 449 12.01 -8.50 -31.19
C ARG A 449 13.09 -7.47 -30.88
N THR A 450 12.90 -6.26 -31.38
CA THR A 450 13.68 -5.08 -30.98
C THR A 450 12.76 -4.16 -30.19
N LEU A 451 13.10 -3.88 -28.93
CA LEU A 451 12.29 -3.04 -28.04
C LEU A 451 13.09 -1.82 -27.58
N THR A 452 12.40 -0.70 -27.38
CA THR A 452 12.96 0.51 -26.78
C THR A 452 12.38 0.71 -25.39
N PHE A 453 13.24 0.83 -24.37
CA PHE A 453 12.86 1.10 -22.99
C PHE A 453 13.16 2.57 -22.67
N SER A 454 12.17 3.30 -22.17
CA SER A 454 12.24 4.75 -21.95
C SER A 454 11.82 5.13 -20.53
N PHE A 455 12.71 5.77 -19.78
CA PHE A 455 12.45 6.21 -18.41
C PHE A 455 11.79 7.60 -18.38
N THR A 456 10.64 7.69 -17.72
CA THR A 456 9.82 8.91 -17.68
C THR A 456 10.10 9.79 -16.47
N ASN A 457 10.67 9.22 -15.40
CA ASN A 457 10.88 9.91 -14.12
C ASN A 457 12.31 10.41 -13.89
N GLY A 458 13.23 10.26 -14.84
CA GLY A 458 14.60 10.75 -14.70
C GLY A 458 15.56 10.15 -15.73
N ASP A 459 16.86 10.20 -15.40
CA ASP A 459 17.96 9.86 -16.31
C ASP A 459 18.83 8.71 -15.75
N PRO A 460 18.30 7.48 -15.60
CA PRO A 460 18.97 6.45 -14.81
C PRO A 460 19.89 5.51 -15.63
N VAL A 461 20.17 5.80 -16.91
CA VAL A 461 21.00 4.92 -17.77
C VAL A 461 22.48 5.32 -17.74
N CYS A 462 23.36 4.44 -17.30
CA CYS A 462 24.80 4.68 -17.14
C CYS A 462 25.53 5.07 -18.45
N THR A 463 26.79 5.50 -18.34
CA THR A 463 27.63 5.89 -19.51
C THR A 463 27.93 4.78 -20.51
N ARG A 464 27.62 3.53 -20.16
CA ARG A 464 27.79 2.34 -21.04
C ARG A 464 26.46 1.70 -21.45
N GLY A 465 25.32 2.34 -21.15
CA GLY A 465 24.00 1.77 -21.39
C GLY A 465 23.55 0.82 -20.28
N PRO A 466 22.56 -0.05 -20.55
CA PRO A 466 22.05 -1.03 -19.59
C PRO A 466 23.05 -2.19 -19.42
N CYS A 467 23.12 -2.74 -18.21
CA CYS A 467 23.67 -4.08 -18.00
C CYS A 467 22.60 -5.11 -18.38
N VAL A 468 23.01 -6.13 -19.15
CA VAL A 468 22.15 -7.19 -19.66
C VAL A 468 22.65 -8.55 -19.18
N SER A 469 21.73 -9.41 -18.74
CA SER A 469 21.99 -10.81 -18.44
C SER A 469 21.04 -11.73 -19.21
N LEU A 470 21.59 -12.78 -19.79
CA LEU A 470 20.86 -13.82 -20.53
C LEU A 470 20.72 -15.14 -19.74
N ASP A 471 21.25 -15.19 -18.52
CA ASP A 471 21.42 -16.40 -17.73
C ASP A 471 21.01 -16.20 -16.26
N GLN A 472 19.93 -15.44 -16.05
CA GLN A 472 19.32 -15.20 -14.74
C GLN A 472 20.24 -14.46 -13.75
N GLY A 473 21.01 -13.50 -14.25
CA GLY A 473 21.91 -12.67 -13.47
C GLY A 473 23.22 -13.35 -13.08
N GLN A 474 23.57 -14.51 -13.65
CA GLN A 474 24.85 -15.18 -13.40
C GLN A 474 25.99 -14.51 -14.15
N THR A 475 25.74 -13.95 -15.33
CA THR A 475 26.66 -13.11 -16.10
C THR A 475 25.99 -11.82 -16.55
N TRP A 476 26.79 -10.75 -16.64
CA TRP A 476 26.33 -9.41 -16.98
C TRP A 476 27.28 -8.77 -18.00
N TYR A 477 26.71 -8.06 -18.97
CA TYR A 477 27.45 -7.34 -20.01
C TYR A 477 26.75 -6.04 -20.34
N TYR A 478 27.49 -5.00 -20.73
CA TYR A 478 26.88 -3.82 -21.34
C TYR A 478 26.42 -4.17 -22.75
N ALA A 479 25.13 -4.07 -23.01
CA ALA A 479 24.58 -4.37 -24.33
C ALA A 479 23.33 -3.53 -24.62
N ALA A 480 23.39 -2.74 -25.70
CA ALA A 480 22.26 -2.06 -26.30
C ALA A 480 22.61 -1.74 -27.76
N ASP A 481 21.61 -1.74 -28.63
CA ASP A 481 21.77 -1.29 -30.01
C ASP A 481 21.99 0.23 -30.07
N SER A 482 21.30 0.96 -29.19
CA SER A 482 21.51 2.38 -28.94
C SER A 482 21.02 2.76 -27.55
N PHE A 483 21.53 3.86 -26.97
CA PHE A 483 21.05 4.37 -25.69
C PHE A 483 21.28 5.89 -25.54
N THR A 484 20.50 6.49 -24.65
CA THR A 484 20.66 7.85 -24.12
C THR A 484 20.74 7.78 -22.59
N THR A 485 20.78 8.92 -21.90
CA THR A 485 20.69 8.94 -20.42
C THR A 485 19.31 8.49 -19.89
N ARG A 486 18.28 8.45 -20.75
CA ARG A 486 16.89 8.15 -20.40
C ARG A 486 16.31 6.92 -21.08
N SER A 487 16.99 6.34 -22.08
CA SER A 487 16.42 5.25 -22.86
C SER A 487 17.48 4.32 -23.42
N PHE A 488 17.08 3.11 -23.76
CA PHE A 488 17.91 2.18 -24.51
C PHE A 488 17.06 1.30 -25.43
N THR A 489 17.63 0.91 -26.57
CA THR A 489 17.03 -0.03 -27.52
C THR A 489 17.82 -1.32 -27.49
N TYR A 490 17.13 -2.46 -27.47
CA TYR A 490 17.75 -3.77 -27.41
C TYR A 490 17.03 -4.78 -28.31
N THR A 491 17.81 -5.45 -29.15
CA THR A 491 17.38 -6.56 -29.99
C THR A 491 17.61 -7.88 -29.27
N PHE A 492 16.51 -8.56 -28.96
CA PHE A 492 16.52 -9.82 -28.22
C PHE A 492 17.04 -10.96 -29.11
N PRO A 493 17.88 -11.86 -28.56
CA PRO A 493 18.26 -13.08 -29.29
C PRO A 493 17.02 -13.87 -29.76
N PRO A 494 17.04 -14.49 -30.96
CA PRO A 494 15.87 -15.18 -31.53
C PRO A 494 15.30 -16.31 -30.66
N ASN A 495 16.09 -16.85 -29.73
CA ASN A 495 15.73 -17.93 -28.82
C ASN A 495 15.76 -17.51 -27.34
N ALA A 496 15.80 -16.21 -27.05
CA ALA A 496 15.83 -15.70 -25.68
C ALA A 496 14.51 -16.03 -24.94
N GLN A 497 14.61 -16.83 -23.89
CA GLN A 497 13.47 -17.12 -23.00
C GLN A 497 13.16 -15.92 -22.11
N GLU A 498 14.20 -15.34 -21.53
CA GLU A 498 14.14 -14.15 -20.71
C GLU A 498 15.45 -13.37 -20.80
N VAL A 499 15.37 -12.05 -20.59
CA VAL A 499 16.53 -11.16 -20.54
C VAL A 499 16.36 -10.23 -19.35
N TRP A 500 17.40 -10.11 -18.52
CA TRP A 500 17.40 -9.21 -17.38
C TRP A 500 18.16 -7.94 -17.73
N PHE A 501 17.64 -6.81 -17.30
CA PHE A 501 18.23 -5.50 -17.49
C PHE A 501 18.42 -4.83 -16.14
N ALA A 502 19.53 -4.14 -15.94
CA ALA A 502 19.78 -3.37 -14.73
C ALA A 502 20.67 -2.15 -15.00
N MET A 503 20.63 -1.19 -14.08
CA MET A 503 21.49 -0.01 -14.09
C MET A 503 22.98 -0.37 -13.95
N GLY A 504 23.29 -1.39 -13.15
CA GLY A 504 24.62 -1.92 -12.90
C GLY A 504 24.60 -3.45 -12.81
N MET A 505 25.78 -4.07 -12.71
CA MET A 505 25.92 -5.54 -12.69
C MET A 505 25.48 -6.06 -11.31
N VAL A 506 24.24 -6.52 -11.17
CA VAL A 506 23.62 -6.86 -9.88
C VAL A 506 24.46 -7.88 -9.08
N TYR A 507 24.53 -7.68 -7.75
CA TYR A 507 25.16 -8.58 -6.78
C TYR A 507 24.22 -8.74 -5.58
N THR A 508 23.91 -9.99 -5.23
CA THR A 508 22.94 -10.39 -4.19
C THR A 508 23.54 -11.46 -3.27
N GLN A 509 22.79 -11.93 -2.28
CA GLN A 509 23.16 -13.07 -1.43
C GLN A 509 23.63 -14.27 -2.22
N ARG A 510 22.94 -14.59 -3.32
CA ARG A 510 23.26 -15.73 -4.18
C ARG A 510 24.69 -15.66 -4.70
N ASP A 511 25.17 -14.47 -5.04
CA ASP A 511 26.51 -14.25 -5.56
C ASP A 511 27.57 -14.42 -4.45
N TRP A 512 27.28 -13.93 -3.24
CA TRP A 512 28.11 -14.16 -2.05
C TRP A 512 28.22 -15.64 -1.70
N GLU A 513 27.10 -16.36 -1.71
CA GLU A 513 27.06 -17.82 -1.49
C GLU A 513 27.84 -18.57 -2.57
N ALA A 514 27.72 -18.15 -3.83
CA ALA A 514 28.49 -18.73 -4.93
C ALA A 514 30.01 -18.45 -4.77
N PHE A 515 30.39 -17.28 -4.28
CA PHE A 515 31.79 -16.99 -3.91
C PHE A 515 32.29 -17.95 -2.83
N LEU A 516 31.57 -18.07 -1.71
CA LEU A 516 31.96 -18.98 -0.62
C LEU A 516 32.06 -20.44 -1.08
N ALA A 517 31.14 -20.89 -1.93
CA ALA A 517 31.14 -22.24 -2.48
C ALA A 517 32.40 -22.56 -3.31
N ARG A 518 32.94 -21.57 -4.05
CA ARG A 518 34.19 -21.72 -4.81
C ARG A 518 35.42 -21.85 -3.92
N HIS A 519 35.35 -21.40 -2.67
CA HIS A 519 36.45 -21.44 -1.69
C HIS A 519 36.32 -22.54 -0.63
N THR A 520 35.51 -23.57 -0.89
CA THR A 520 35.37 -24.72 0.02
C THR A 520 36.70 -25.41 0.34
N ALA A 521 37.65 -25.44 -0.59
CA ALA A 521 39.00 -25.97 -0.36
C ALA A 521 39.82 -25.14 0.65
N SER A 522 39.46 -23.87 0.84
CA SER A 522 40.10 -22.92 1.76
C SER A 522 39.28 -22.73 3.05
N SER A 523 38.34 -23.62 3.37
CA SER A 523 37.41 -23.49 4.50
C SER A 523 38.10 -23.36 5.86
N ALA A 524 39.35 -23.82 6.00
CA ALA A 524 40.14 -23.64 7.22
C ALA A 524 40.47 -22.16 7.53
N TYR A 525 40.35 -21.29 6.53
CA TYR A 525 40.65 -19.85 6.63
C TYR A 525 39.38 -18.98 6.54
N ILE A 526 38.20 -19.59 6.58
CA ILE A 526 36.92 -18.90 6.42
C ILE A 526 35.97 -19.33 7.54
N GLU A 527 35.51 -18.36 8.32
CA GLU A 527 34.43 -18.54 9.29
C GLU A 527 33.29 -17.59 8.93
N THR A 528 32.14 -18.13 8.52
CA THR A 528 30.93 -17.36 8.21
C THR A 528 29.93 -17.40 9.35
N GLY A 529 29.13 -16.36 9.51
CA GLY A 529 28.03 -16.36 10.46
C GLY A 529 27.01 -15.26 10.20
N THR A 530 26.06 -15.15 11.12
CA THR A 530 25.06 -14.08 11.13
C THR A 530 25.54 -12.96 12.06
N LEU A 531 25.60 -11.74 11.53
CA LEU A 531 25.92 -10.53 12.28
C LEU A 531 24.75 -10.15 13.18
N CYS A 532 23.56 -10.04 12.58
CA CYS A 532 22.28 -9.78 13.22
C CYS A 532 21.13 -10.21 12.31
N THR A 533 19.90 -10.00 12.78
CA THR A 533 18.69 -10.14 11.96
C THR A 533 18.23 -8.76 11.52
N SER A 534 18.00 -8.56 10.22
CA SER A 534 17.52 -7.31 9.64
C SER A 534 16.05 -7.02 10.02
N PRO A 535 15.55 -5.79 9.83
CA PRO A 535 14.13 -5.46 10.06
C PRO A 535 13.12 -6.32 9.28
N ALA A 536 13.45 -6.78 8.07
CA ALA A 536 12.60 -7.70 7.30
C ALA A 536 12.82 -9.19 7.67
N GLY A 537 13.60 -9.47 8.71
CA GLY A 537 13.81 -10.83 9.22
C GLY A 537 14.89 -11.64 8.50
N ARG A 538 15.78 -11.00 7.72
CA ARG A 538 16.88 -11.70 7.04
C ARG A 538 18.10 -11.85 7.94
N ALA A 539 18.87 -12.91 7.72
CA ALA A 539 20.19 -13.01 8.32
C ALA A 539 21.15 -12.07 7.59
N VAL A 540 21.76 -11.14 8.32
CA VAL A 540 22.80 -10.26 7.81
C VAL A 540 24.12 -11.00 7.94
N GLU A 541 24.84 -11.16 6.84
CA GLU A 541 26.05 -11.97 6.79
C GLU A 541 27.24 -11.26 7.45
N LYS A 542 28.09 -12.05 8.12
CA LYS A 542 29.46 -11.68 8.45
C LYS A 542 30.42 -12.80 8.11
N ALA A 543 31.69 -12.46 7.87
CA ALA A 543 32.75 -13.45 7.73
C ALA A 543 34.06 -12.98 8.38
N ARG A 544 34.82 -13.94 8.90
CA ARG A 544 36.23 -13.80 9.27
C ARG A 544 37.04 -14.60 8.27
N ILE A 545 38.00 -13.96 7.59
CA ILE A 545 38.78 -14.59 6.51
C ILE A 545 40.28 -14.38 6.73
N GLY A 546 41.09 -15.39 6.46
CA GLY A 546 42.55 -15.34 6.59
C GLY A 546 43.07 -15.98 7.88
N CYS A 547 43.83 -15.25 8.67
CA CYS A 547 44.46 -15.71 9.91
C CYS A 547 43.46 -15.74 11.07
N ILE A 548 42.59 -16.77 11.10
CA ILE A 548 41.46 -16.86 12.05
C ILE A 548 41.62 -17.96 13.12
N ASP A 549 42.55 -18.89 12.92
CA ASP A 549 42.81 -20.05 13.78
C ASP A 549 43.79 -19.75 14.93
N ARG A 550 44.45 -18.59 14.88
CA ARG A 550 45.41 -18.08 15.87
C ARG A 550 45.34 -16.56 15.95
N PRO A 551 45.96 -15.91 16.95
CA PRO A 551 45.98 -14.46 17.03
C PRO A 551 46.65 -13.85 15.79
N PRO A 552 45.94 -13.03 14.99
CA PRO A 552 46.51 -12.43 13.79
C PRO A 552 47.52 -11.35 14.14
N LYS A 553 48.41 -11.03 13.19
CA LYS A 553 49.33 -9.91 13.31
C LYS A 553 48.59 -8.58 13.12
N TYR A 554 47.74 -8.53 12.09
CA TYR A 554 46.92 -7.37 11.75
C TYR A 554 45.46 -7.77 11.53
N ARG A 555 44.55 -6.82 11.71
CA ARG A 555 43.16 -6.94 11.29
C ARG A 555 42.82 -5.86 10.27
N VAL A 556 41.99 -6.25 9.31
CA VAL A 556 41.43 -5.36 8.29
C VAL A 556 39.92 -5.48 8.34
N TRP A 557 39.23 -4.36 8.41
CA TRP A 557 37.77 -4.31 8.30
C TRP A 557 37.37 -4.02 6.86
N LEU A 558 36.43 -4.81 6.35
CA LEU A 558 35.82 -4.64 5.04
C LEU A 558 34.29 -4.60 5.19
N SER A 559 33.67 -3.50 4.78
CA SER A 559 32.22 -3.44 4.59
C SER A 559 31.88 -2.93 3.19
N ALA A 560 30.72 -3.35 2.71
CA ALA A 560 30.13 -2.83 1.49
C ALA A 560 28.62 -2.70 1.65
N ARG A 561 28.01 -1.94 0.74
CA ARG A 561 26.55 -1.89 0.56
C ARG A 561 25.82 -1.29 1.77
N HIS A 562 26.38 -0.28 2.43
CA HIS A 562 25.56 0.61 3.27
C HIS A 562 24.47 1.31 2.45
N HIS A 563 24.70 1.50 1.16
CA HIS A 563 23.64 1.81 0.21
C HIS A 563 23.40 0.61 -0.71
N ALA A 564 22.18 0.08 -0.65
CA ALA A 564 21.72 -1.09 -1.38
C ALA A 564 21.87 -1.05 -2.91
N ALA A 565 22.05 0.11 -3.56
CA ALA A 565 22.23 0.19 -5.01
C ALA A 565 23.69 0.04 -5.46
N GLU A 566 24.68 0.15 -4.57
CA GLU A 566 26.11 0.27 -4.91
C GLU A 566 26.80 -1.10 -5.11
N MET A 567 26.40 -1.84 -6.14
CA MET A 567 26.75 -3.27 -6.26
C MET A 567 28.18 -3.54 -6.74
N MET A 568 28.84 -2.56 -7.37
CA MET A 568 30.23 -2.75 -7.81
C MET A 568 31.19 -2.90 -6.62
N ALA A 569 30.83 -2.30 -5.48
CA ALA A 569 31.54 -2.47 -4.21
C ALA A 569 31.67 -3.94 -3.78
N SER A 570 30.62 -4.75 -3.99
CA SER A 570 30.63 -6.17 -3.64
C SER A 570 31.64 -6.98 -4.46
N TYR A 571 31.84 -6.64 -5.74
CA TYR A 571 32.85 -7.32 -6.57
C TYR A 571 34.29 -6.94 -6.20
N VAL A 572 34.53 -5.69 -5.77
CA VAL A 572 35.84 -5.30 -5.24
C VAL A 572 36.12 -6.02 -3.92
N LEU A 573 35.13 -6.07 -3.02
CA LEU A 573 35.21 -6.85 -1.79
C LEU A 573 35.52 -8.32 -2.07
N GLU A 574 34.82 -8.92 -3.04
CA GLU A 574 35.08 -10.31 -3.47
C GLU A 574 36.51 -10.49 -3.97
N GLY A 575 37.01 -9.58 -4.80
CA GLY A 575 38.39 -9.62 -5.32
C GLY A 575 39.46 -9.53 -4.23
N ILE A 576 39.23 -8.72 -3.19
CA ILE A 576 40.15 -8.63 -2.04
C ILE A 576 40.26 -9.99 -1.35
N LEU A 577 39.11 -10.63 -1.12
CA LEU A 577 39.05 -11.92 -0.43
C LEU A 577 39.56 -13.06 -1.30
N ASP A 578 39.27 -13.07 -2.60
CA ASP A 578 39.82 -14.00 -3.59
C ASP A 578 41.36 -14.00 -3.52
N ALA A 579 41.98 -12.81 -3.56
CA ALA A 579 43.44 -12.66 -3.51
C ALA A 579 44.03 -13.12 -2.17
N ALA A 580 43.35 -12.85 -1.05
CA ALA A 580 43.77 -13.34 0.27
C ALA A 580 43.68 -14.87 0.39
N LEU A 581 42.71 -15.50 -0.27
CA LEU A 581 42.47 -16.95 -0.21
C LEU A 581 43.24 -17.74 -1.28
N ALA A 582 43.75 -17.08 -2.32
CA ALA A 582 44.46 -17.71 -3.43
C ALA A 582 45.74 -18.45 -3.00
N ASP A 583 46.07 -19.54 -3.69
CA ASP A 583 47.32 -20.27 -3.47
C ASP A 583 48.51 -19.56 -4.16
N THR A 584 48.82 -18.36 -3.67
CA THR A 584 49.91 -17.51 -4.13
C THR A 584 50.77 -17.06 -2.95
N GLU A 585 51.93 -16.44 -3.22
CA GLU A 585 52.75 -15.85 -2.16
C GLU A 585 51.98 -14.76 -1.39
N LEU A 586 51.21 -13.92 -2.11
CA LEU A 586 50.37 -12.90 -1.51
C LEU A 586 49.29 -13.52 -0.60
N GLY A 587 48.53 -14.49 -1.12
CA GLY A 587 47.48 -15.15 -0.35
C GLY A 587 48.03 -15.89 0.87
N THR A 588 49.15 -16.60 0.71
CA THR A 588 49.83 -17.27 1.84
C THR A 588 50.25 -16.27 2.92
N TRP A 589 50.82 -15.13 2.53
CA TRP A 589 51.16 -14.08 3.48
C TRP A 589 49.90 -13.54 4.18
N MET A 590 48.83 -13.28 3.44
CA MET A 590 47.56 -12.79 4.01
C MET A 590 46.97 -13.77 5.03
N ARG A 591 46.82 -15.05 4.65
CA ARG A 591 46.28 -16.10 5.56
C ARG A 591 47.12 -16.32 6.81
N ASN A 592 48.41 -15.99 6.77
CA ASN A 592 49.29 -16.16 7.92
C ASN A 592 49.31 -14.95 8.86
N ASN A 593 48.98 -13.75 8.37
CA ASN A 593 49.22 -12.51 9.11
C ASN A 593 47.95 -11.67 9.35
N VAL A 594 46.95 -11.75 8.48
CA VAL A 594 45.82 -10.83 8.45
C VAL A 594 44.51 -11.56 8.69
N GLU A 595 43.73 -11.08 9.65
CA GLU A 595 42.31 -11.41 9.77
C GLU A 595 41.48 -10.31 9.11
N PHE A 596 40.72 -10.68 8.08
CA PHE A 596 39.70 -9.83 7.48
C PHE A 596 38.38 -10.01 8.22
N MET A 597 37.84 -8.93 8.77
CA MET A 597 36.50 -8.87 9.35
C MET A 597 35.56 -8.26 8.32
N VAL A 598 34.58 -9.04 7.84
CA VAL A 598 33.83 -8.73 6.63
C VAL A 598 32.33 -8.65 6.92
N VAL A 599 31.69 -7.59 6.41
CA VAL A 599 30.22 -7.49 6.27
C VAL A 599 29.90 -7.17 4.81
N PRO A 600 29.49 -8.17 3.99
CA PRO A 600 29.31 -7.99 2.56
C PRO A 600 28.06 -7.16 2.19
N PHE A 601 27.05 -7.15 3.07
CA PHE A 601 25.80 -6.42 2.89
C PHE A 601 25.40 -5.73 4.18
N VAL A 602 25.69 -4.43 4.30
CA VAL A 602 25.19 -3.66 5.45
C VAL A 602 23.69 -3.37 5.31
N ASP A 603 23.22 -2.93 4.15
CA ASP A 603 21.79 -2.76 3.86
C ASP A 603 21.20 -4.05 3.26
N LYS A 604 21.18 -5.14 4.04
CA LYS A 604 20.79 -6.47 3.56
C LYS A 604 19.40 -6.50 2.93
N ASP A 605 18.43 -5.86 3.56
CA ASP A 605 17.06 -5.83 3.07
C ASP A 605 16.95 -5.07 1.76
N GLY A 606 17.61 -3.91 1.65
CA GLY A 606 17.60 -3.15 0.42
C GLY A 606 18.26 -3.88 -0.74
N VAL A 607 19.35 -4.62 -0.48
CA VAL A 607 20.03 -5.42 -1.51
C VAL A 607 19.07 -6.46 -2.11
N GLU A 608 18.35 -7.21 -1.27
CA GLU A 608 17.47 -8.28 -1.74
C GLU A 608 16.16 -7.74 -2.33
N GLU A 609 15.62 -6.64 -1.79
CA GLU A 609 14.38 -6.04 -2.29
C GLU A 609 14.59 -5.16 -3.53
N GLY A 610 15.82 -4.67 -3.77
CA GLY A 610 16.12 -3.75 -4.86
C GLY A 610 15.83 -2.29 -4.50
N ASP A 611 16.19 -1.87 -3.30
CA ASP A 611 16.07 -0.47 -2.89
C ASP A 611 17.23 0.37 -3.43
N GLN A 612 17.04 1.69 -3.42
CA GLN A 612 18.11 2.62 -3.73
C GLN A 612 19.18 2.63 -2.61
N GLY A 613 18.75 2.51 -1.35
CA GLY A 613 19.60 2.48 -0.16
C GLY A 613 20.21 3.82 0.28
N LYS A 614 20.33 4.78 -0.64
CA LYS A 614 20.80 6.14 -0.35
C LYS A 614 19.66 7.04 0.10
N ASN A 615 19.94 7.99 1.02
CA ASN A 615 19.00 9.02 1.48
C ASN A 615 17.66 8.42 1.96
N ARG A 616 17.69 7.23 2.59
CA ARG A 616 16.50 6.65 3.22
C ARG A 616 15.95 7.62 4.27
N ARG A 617 14.64 7.57 4.54
CA ARG A 617 14.02 8.35 5.62
C ARG A 617 14.01 7.54 6.92
N PRO A 618 14.36 8.12 8.09
CA PRO A 618 14.87 9.49 8.29
C PRO A 618 16.31 9.70 7.81
N HIS A 619 17.14 8.65 7.81
CA HIS A 619 18.50 8.64 7.25
C HIS A 619 18.89 7.20 6.84
N ASP A 620 19.94 7.07 6.02
CA ASP A 620 20.45 5.78 5.53
C ASP A 620 21.48 5.13 6.48
N HIS A 621 21.86 3.87 6.21
CA HIS A 621 22.79 3.10 7.04
C HIS A 621 24.15 3.80 7.20
N ASN A 622 24.62 4.55 6.19
CA ASN A 622 25.88 5.30 6.29
C ASN A 622 25.69 6.68 6.94
N ARG A 623 24.59 6.90 7.64
CA ARG A 623 24.35 8.05 8.52
C ARG A 623 23.91 7.61 9.93
N ASP A 624 23.89 6.31 10.18
CA ASP A 624 23.25 5.72 11.36
C ASP A 624 24.17 5.47 12.57
N TYR A 625 25.45 5.87 12.50
CA TYR A 625 26.45 5.57 13.54
C TYR A 625 26.42 6.54 14.74
N THR A 626 25.21 7.00 15.09
CA THR A 626 24.94 7.82 16.29
C THR A 626 23.62 7.40 16.94
N GLU A 627 22.51 7.45 16.20
CA GLU A 627 21.17 7.19 16.75
C GLU A 627 20.74 5.73 16.64
N PHE A 628 21.35 4.96 15.73
CA PHE A 628 21.12 3.52 15.52
C PHE A 628 19.65 3.12 15.29
N LEU A 629 19.17 3.40 14.09
CA LEU A 629 17.91 2.90 13.54
C LEU A 629 18.04 1.46 13.03
N TYR A 630 19.20 1.10 12.48
CA TYR A 630 19.42 -0.19 11.80
C TYR A 630 20.20 -1.15 12.72
N PRO A 631 19.66 -2.36 13.01
CA PRO A 631 20.35 -3.38 13.79
C PRO A 631 21.76 -3.71 13.29
N GLU A 632 21.97 -3.60 11.98
CA GLU A 632 23.22 -3.84 11.27
C GLU A 632 24.31 -2.89 11.76
N CYS A 633 24.01 -1.59 11.83
CA CYS A 633 24.96 -0.57 12.27
C CYS A 633 25.36 -0.79 13.73
N VAL A 634 24.40 -1.12 14.61
CA VAL A 634 24.67 -1.49 16.01
C VAL A 634 25.58 -2.72 16.09
N ALA A 635 25.23 -3.78 15.34
CA ALA A 635 25.96 -5.04 15.39
C ALA A 635 27.39 -4.88 14.86
N ILE A 636 27.62 -4.06 13.83
CA ILE A 636 28.96 -3.68 13.35
C ILE A 636 29.78 -3.06 14.49
N THR A 637 29.23 -2.02 15.15
CA THR A 637 29.99 -1.32 16.20
C THR A 637 30.34 -2.23 17.38
N ASN A 638 29.39 -3.06 17.83
CA ASN A 638 29.61 -4.05 18.87
C ASN A 638 30.65 -5.11 18.47
N TRP A 639 30.61 -5.56 17.21
CA TRP A 639 31.53 -6.58 16.73
C TRP A 639 32.96 -6.05 16.68
N ILE A 640 33.16 -4.84 16.14
CA ILE A 640 34.46 -4.16 16.13
C ILE A 640 34.97 -3.96 17.57
N ALA A 641 34.14 -3.42 18.47
CA ALA A 641 34.54 -3.17 19.85
C ALA A 641 35.02 -4.43 20.60
N THR A 642 34.40 -5.58 20.31
CA THR A 642 34.70 -6.85 20.99
C THR A 642 35.80 -7.68 20.32
N HIS A 643 36.00 -7.53 18.99
CA HIS A 643 36.89 -8.42 18.23
C HIS A 643 38.12 -7.71 17.65
N ALA A 644 38.15 -6.38 17.51
CA ALA A 644 39.30 -5.68 16.93
C ALA A 644 40.58 -5.80 17.79
N GLN A 645 40.45 -5.91 19.12
CA GLN A 645 41.53 -6.06 20.12
C GLN A 645 42.76 -5.17 19.86
N SER A 646 42.53 -3.90 19.49
CA SER A 646 43.59 -2.93 19.16
C SER A 646 44.56 -3.35 18.04
N LYS A 647 44.12 -4.23 17.13
CA LYS A 647 44.88 -4.68 15.95
C LYS A 647 44.21 -4.32 14.63
N LEU A 648 43.12 -3.55 14.67
CA LEU A 648 42.41 -3.12 13.48
C LEU A 648 43.13 -1.92 12.88
N GLU A 649 43.93 -2.17 11.85
CA GLU A 649 44.89 -1.22 11.24
C GLU A 649 44.28 -0.48 10.04
N ILE A 650 43.49 -1.21 9.24
CA ILE A 650 42.85 -0.70 8.03
C ILE A 650 41.35 -0.90 8.15
N VAL A 651 40.58 0.18 7.96
CA VAL A 651 39.13 0.17 7.81
C VAL A 651 38.79 0.67 6.42
N LEU A 652 38.23 -0.21 5.60
CA LEU A 652 37.78 0.11 4.25
C LEU A 652 36.28 -0.14 4.12
N ASP A 653 35.56 0.92 3.79
CA ASP A 653 34.14 0.88 3.46
C ASP A 653 33.95 1.16 1.98
N ILE A 654 33.42 0.21 1.22
CA ILE A 654 33.39 0.29 -0.25
C ILE A 654 32.00 0.74 -0.72
N HIS A 655 31.98 1.82 -1.50
CA HIS A 655 30.79 2.51 -2.02
C HIS A 655 30.86 2.65 -3.54
N CYS A 656 29.79 3.15 -4.12
CA CYS A 656 29.76 3.65 -5.50
C CYS A 656 29.28 5.12 -5.51
N PRO A 657 29.83 5.98 -6.37
CA PRO A 657 29.47 7.39 -6.41
C PRO A 657 28.11 7.60 -7.09
N TRP A 658 27.79 8.85 -7.44
CA TRP A 658 26.63 9.12 -8.29
C TRP A 658 26.81 8.49 -9.69
N ILE A 659 25.75 8.45 -10.51
CA ILE A 659 25.73 7.60 -11.72
C ILE A 659 26.69 8.02 -12.85
N ARG A 660 26.95 9.34 -13.02
CA ARG A 660 27.73 9.89 -14.16
C ARG A 660 28.35 11.25 -13.84
N GLY A 661 29.40 11.65 -14.57
CA GLY A 661 30.05 12.97 -14.49
C GLY A 661 31.29 13.05 -13.60
N THR A 662 31.75 14.27 -13.30
CA THR A 662 32.94 14.55 -12.47
C THR A 662 32.83 13.87 -11.10
N TYR A 663 33.91 13.21 -10.65
CA TYR A 663 33.95 12.35 -9.46
C TYR A 663 33.06 11.10 -9.49
N ASN A 664 32.26 10.89 -10.53
CA ASN A 664 31.32 9.77 -10.61
C ASN A 664 31.77 8.71 -11.61
N GLU A 665 32.74 9.06 -12.43
CA GLU A 665 33.42 8.20 -13.39
C GLU A 665 34.90 8.03 -13.03
N TRP A 666 35.28 8.27 -11.78
CA TRP A 666 36.64 8.06 -11.28
C TRP A 666 36.61 7.04 -10.16
N LEU A 667 37.66 6.22 -10.08
CA LEU A 667 37.93 5.38 -8.91
C LEU A 667 38.81 6.17 -7.95
N TYR A 668 38.36 6.38 -6.72
CA TYR A 668 39.04 7.29 -5.78
C TYR A 668 38.77 6.98 -4.31
N GLN A 669 39.65 7.50 -3.45
CA GLN A 669 39.49 7.50 -2.00
C GLN A 669 38.84 8.77 -1.49
N VAL A 670 38.06 8.67 -0.42
CA VAL A 670 37.49 9.83 0.29
C VAL A 670 38.29 10.10 1.56
N TYR A 671 39.09 11.17 1.57
CA TYR A 671 39.97 11.48 2.70
C TYR A 671 39.19 11.89 3.95
N THR A 672 39.79 11.59 5.09
CA THR A 672 39.35 12.06 6.40
C THR A 672 39.90 13.46 6.68
N GLU A 673 39.31 14.16 7.66
CA GLU A 673 39.81 15.45 8.15
C GLU A 673 41.08 15.30 9.00
N ASN A 674 41.27 14.13 9.62
CA ASN A 674 42.45 13.83 10.43
C ASN A 674 43.71 13.76 9.54
N SER A 675 44.69 14.63 9.79
CA SER A 675 45.87 14.77 8.94
C SER A 675 46.77 13.53 8.90
N GLU A 676 46.88 12.79 10.01
CA GLU A 676 47.70 11.57 10.07
C GLU A 676 47.04 10.45 9.26
N ASN A 677 45.75 10.25 9.45
CA ASN A 677 44.98 9.27 8.68
C ASN A 677 44.94 9.64 7.19
N ALA A 678 44.73 10.92 6.85
CA ALA A 678 44.77 11.39 5.47
C ALA A 678 46.15 11.20 4.81
N ALA A 679 47.25 11.38 5.55
CA ALA A 679 48.60 11.07 5.06
C ALA A 679 48.78 9.56 4.81
N ALA A 680 48.24 8.71 5.69
CA ALA A 680 48.25 7.26 5.52
C ALA A 680 47.37 6.81 4.33
N GLN A 681 46.20 7.41 4.14
CA GLN A 681 45.35 7.21 2.95
C GLN A 681 46.08 7.58 1.66
N ARG A 682 46.79 8.72 1.67
CA ARG A 682 47.63 9.15 0.54
C ARG A 682 48.75 8.16 0.27
N ARG A 683 49.42 7.65 1.31
CA ARG A 683 50.46 6.61 1.14
C ARG A 683 49.89 5.32 0.54
N LEU A 684 48.71 4.90 1.00
CA LEU A 684 48.00 3.75 0.42
C LEU A 684 47.68 3.99 -1.06
N GLY A 685 47.23 5.20 -1.43
CA GLY A 685 46.95 5.59 -2.80
C GLY A 685 48.21 5.65 -3.68
N GLU A 686 49.33 6.13 -3.15
CA GLU A 686 50.63 6.11 -3.85
C GLU A 686 51.04 4.67 -4.19
N LEU A 687 50.97 3.76 -3.21
CA LEU A 687 51.25 2.33 -3.42
C LEU A 687 50.29 1.70 -4.44
N LEU A 688 49.01 2.03 -4.37
CA LEU A 688 48.01 1.53 -5.31
C LEU A 688 48.28 2.02 -6.73
N GLN A 689 48.56 3.31 -6.92
CA GLN A 689 48.91 3.84 -8.23
C GLN A 689 50.20 3.21 -8.78
N GLU A 690 51.19 2.95 -7.93
CA GLU A 690 52.47 2.31 -8.30
C GLU A 690 52.33 0.82 -8.67
N HIS A 691 51.43 0.10 -7.99
CA HIS A 691 51.42 -1.36 -8.03
C HIS A 691 50.18 -1.99 -8.66
N GLN A 692 49.17 -1.20 -9.03
CA GLN A 692 47.99 -1.66 -9.76
C GLN A 692 48.36 -2.34 -11.08
N ARG A 693 47.59 -3.35 -11.46
CA ARG A 693 47.72 -4.12 -12.70
C ARG A 693 46.37 -4.36 -13.38
N GLY A 694 45.27 -4.27 -12.65
CA GLY A 694 43.92 -4.45 -13.16
C GLY A 694 43.51 -3.38 -14.15
N ALA A 695 42.40 -3.62 -14.85
CA ALA A 695 41.91 -2.72 -15.88
C ALA A 695 41.41 -1.36 -15.33
N LEU A 696 41.02 -1.28 -14.05
CA LEU A 696 40.53 -0.05 -13.43
C LEU A 696 41.71 0.84 -13.02
N ASP A 697 42.02 1.84 -13.85
CA ASP A 697 43.08 2.81 -13.63
C ASP A 697 42.75 3.75 -12.45
N TYR A 698 43.28 3.44 -11.28
CA TYR A 698 43.27 4.31 -10.11
C TYR A 698 44.31 5.42 -10.26
N ARG A 699 43.93 6.66 -9.93
CA ARG A 699 44.83 7.82 -9.97
C ARG A 699 44.75 8.56 -8.66
N LEU A 700 45.89 8.76 -8.01
CA LEU A 700 45.99 9.52 -6.77
C LEU A 700 45.43 10.94 -6.90
N ALA A 701 45.54 11.53 -8.10
CA ALA A 701 45.00 12.86 -8.39
C ALA A 701 43.46 12.93 -8.38
N ASN A 702 42.77 11.78 -8.43
CA ASN A 702 41.31 11.70 -8.40
C ASN A 702 40.77 11.57 -6.97
N ASP A 703 41.62 11.28 -5.98
CA ASP A 703 41.23 11.24 -4.56
C ASP A 703 40.54 12.54 -4.15
N LEU A 704 39.61 12.43 -3.21
CA LEU A 704 38.78 13.54 -2.74
C LEU A 704 39.20 13.96 -1.32
N PRO A 705 40.08 14.96 -1.20
CA PRO A 705 40.44 15.56 0.09
C PRO A 705 39.23 16.02 0.88
N PHE A 706 39.34 15.99 2.20
CA PHE A 706 38.37 16.66 3.06
C PHE A 706 38.38 18.18 2.80
N GLY A 707 37.19 18.80 2.85
CA GLY A 707 36.98 20.21 2.52
C GLY A 707 36.73 20.49 1.04
N GLN A 708 36.73 19.48 0.17
CA GLN A 708 36.51 19.64 -1.28
C GLN A 708 35.18 19.01 -1.73
N SER A 709 34.57 19.60 -2.76
CA SER A 709 33.33 19.11 -3.40
C SER A 709 32.26 18.74 -2.36
N TRP A 710 31.76 17.50 -2.37
CA TRP A 710 30.79 17.00 -1.40
C TRP A 710 31.43 16.53 -0.08
N ASN A 711 32.74 16.32 0.00
CA ASN A 711 33.44 15.84 1.21
C ASN A 711 33.73 16.99 2.19
N THR A 712 32.69 17.64 2.68
CA THR A 712 32.76 18.76 3.63
C THR A 712 31.98 18.44 4.90
N ALA A 713 32.23 19.18 6.00
CA ALA A 713 31.49 19.02 7.26
C ALA A 713 29.95 19.08 7.08
N ALA A 714 29.46 19.89 6.13
CA ALA A 714 28.04 20.00 5.84
C ALA A 714 27.40 18.67 5.40
N ASN A 715 28.11 17.84 4.64
CA ASN A 715 27.61 16.54 4.16
C ASN A 715 27.38 15.51 5.28
N TYR A 716 28.01 15.73 6.43
CA TYR A 716 27.91 14.87 7.61
C TYR A 716 26.98 15.46 8.69
N SER A 717 26.28 16.57 8.39
CA SER A 717 25.28 17.15 9.31
C SER A 717 23.99 16.34 9.42
N ALA A 718 23.67 15.51 8.41
CA ALA A 718 22.48 14.67 8.36
C ALA A 718 22.61 13.34 9.13
N GLY A 719 23.75 13.11 9.79
CA GLY A 719 24.04 11.88 10.54
C GLY A 719 25.49 11.46 10.38
N ARG A 720 25.92 10.49 11.20
CA ARG A 720 27.32 10.08 11.26
C ARG A 720 27.58 8.83 10.41
N SER A 721 28.58 8.90 9.54
CA SER A 721 28.98 7.79 8.70
C SER A 721 29.82 6.76 9.43
N PHE A 722 29.87 5.54 8.88
CA PHE A 722 30.68 4.46 9.43
C PHE A 722 32.15 4.86 9.52
N LYS A 723 32.70 5.41 8.43
CA LYS A 723 34.10 5.87 8.36
C LYS A 723 34.43 6.86 9.49
N MET A 724 33.57 7.86 9.73
CA MET A 724 33.79 8.85 10.78
C MET A 724 33.70 8.23 12.18
N TRP A 725 32.72 7.34 12.40
CA TRP A 725 32.63 6.60 13.65
C TRP A 725 33.87 5.73 13.90
N ALA A 726 34.33 4.98 12.89
CA ALA A 726 35.47 4.09 13.02
C ALA A 726 36.77 4.85 13.27
N LEU A 727 36.97 5.97 12.57
CA LEU A 727 38.14 6.85 12.79
C LEU A 727 38.24 7.28 14.25
N ASP A 728 37.14 7.71 14.86
CA ASP A 728 37.12 8.26 16.22
C ASP A 728 37.12 7.18 17.31
N CYS A 729 36.53 6.01 17.03
CA CYS A 729 36.28 4.98 18.05
C CYS A 729 37.28 3.81 18.01
N VAL A 730 38.02 3.63 16.92
CA VAL A 730 39.01 2.54 16.79
C VAL A 730 40.41 3.11 16.93
N SER A 731 40.96 3.20 18.14
CA SER A 731 42.25 3.85 18.37
C SER A 731 43.45 3.22 17.64
N SER A 732 43.36 1.95 17.22
CA SER A 732 44.41 1.27 16.46
C SER A 732 44.39 1.53 14.96
N ASN A 733 43.36 2.18 14.41
CA ASN A 733 43.26 2.34 12.96
C ASN A 733 44.29 3.36 12.46
N ARG A 734 45.11 2.95 11.51
CA ARG A 734 46.05 3.83 10.79
C ARG A 734 45.42 4.42 9.54
N VAL A 735 44.55 3.65 8.89
CA VAL A 735 43.83 4.07 7.69
C VAL A 735 42.35 3.80 7.89
N CYS A 736 41.53 4.85 7.74
CA CYS A 736 40.09 4.73 7.67
C CYS A 736 39.63 5.42 6.39
N THR A 737 39.11 4.66 5.44
CA THR A 737 38.79 5.20 4.13
C THR A 737 37.50 4.65 3.53
N THR A 738 37.04 5.36 2.51
CA THR A 738 35.99 4.91 1.61
C THR A 738 36.56 4.86 0.20
N TYR A 739 36.35 3.75 -0.49
CA TYR A 739 36.53 3.68 -1.93
C TYR A 739 35.21 3.99 -2.63
N GLU A 740 35.25 4.85 -3.62
CA GLU A 740 34.12 5.16 -4.49
C GLU A 740 34.37 4.52 -5.86
N VAL A 741 33.66 3.42 -6.13
CA VAL A 741 33.83 2.60 -7.34
C VAL A 741 32.72 2.94 -8.35
N PRO A 742 33.02 3.55 -9.50
CA PRO A 742 32.01 3.92 -10.50
C PRO A 742 31.17 2.74 -10.98
N PHE A 743 29.93 3.02 -11.39
CA PHE A 743 29.03 1.98 -11.88
C PHE A 743 29.39 1.42 -13.26
N ALA A 744 30.00 2.23 -14.14
CA ALA A 744 30.15 1.84 -15.55
C ALA A 744 31.44 2.28 -16.24
N THR A 745 31.95 3.46 -15.90
CA THR A 745 33.20 3.97 -16.47
C THR A 745 34.09 4.48 -15.36
N ALA A 746 35.36 4.04 -15.34
CA ALA A 746 36.39 4.54 -14.44
C ALA A 746 37.52 5.13 -15.29
N ASN A 747 37.62 6.45 -15.33
CA ASN A 747 38.41 7.22 -16.29
C ASN A 747 38.02 6.85 -17.73
N THR A 748 38.84 6.03 -18.39
CA THR A 748 38.57 5.51 -19.75
C THR A 748 38.19 4.02 -19.74
N ALA A 749 38.40 3.33 -18.61
CA ALA A 749 38.15 1.91 -18.46
C ALA A 749 36.66 1.61 -18.31
N THR A 750 36.24 0.44 -18.81
CA THR A 750 34.89 -0.08 -18.58
C THR A 750 34.89 -0.81 -17.25
N VAL A 751 33.94 -0.48 -16.38
CA VAL A 751 33.79 -1.18 -15.10
C VAL A 751 33.03 -2.48 -15.33
N THR A 752 33.69 -3.62 -15.14
CA THR A 752 33.07 -4.95 -15.17
C THR A 752 33.28 -5.66 -13.84
N ARG A 753 32.60 -6.79 -13.63
CA ARG A 753 32.79 -7.61 -12.41
C ARG A 753 34.24 -8.08 -12.29
N GLU A 754 34.82 -8.49 -13.41
CA GLU A 754 36.19 -8.97 -13.51
C GLU A 754 37.17 -7.83 -13.19
N ALA A 755 36.97 -6.64 -13.78
CA ALA A 755 37.80 -5.47 -13.50
C ALA A 755 37.71 -5.01 -12.03
N CYS A 756 36.52 -5.10 -11.42
CA CYS A 756 36.36 -4.83 -9.98
C CYS A 756 37.11 -5.86 -9.12
N ARG A 757 37.06 -7.15 -9.47
CA ARG A 757 37.81 -8.19 -8.74
C ARG A 757 39.33 -8.00 -8.88
N GLU A 758 39.81 -7.68 -10.08
CA GLU A 758 41.23 -7.35 -10.33
C GLU A 758 41.68 -6.16 -9.46
N PHE A 759 40.84 -5.12 -9.36
CA PHE A 759 41.13 -4.00 -8.46
C PHE A 759 41.16 -4.41 -6.98
N GLY A 760 40.33 -5.37 -6.57
CA GLY A 760 40.40 -5.98 -5.24
C GLY A 760 41.71 -6.75 -4.99
N GLU A 761 42.23 -7.45 -5.99
CA GLU A 761 43.54 -8.11 -5.93
C GLU A 761 44.67 -7.08 -5.73
N ASP A 762 44.66 -6.00 -6.52
CA ASP A 762 45.61 -4.89 -6.40
C ASP A 762 45.53 -4.24 -5.00
N THR A 763 44.32 -4.03 -4.49
CA THR A 763 44.08 -3.52 -3.13
C THR A 763 44.70 -4.43 -2.07
N THR A 764 44.55 -5.76 -2.21
CA THR A 764 45.13 -6.75 -1.29
C THR A 764 46.64 -6.68 -1.28
N LYS A 765 47.25 -6.59 -2.46
CA LYS A 765 48.71 -6.42 -2.58
C LYS A 765 49.19 -5.17 -1.86
N VAL A 766 48.46 -4.06 -2.02
CA VAL A 766 48.77 -2.77 -1.38
C VAL A 766 48.59 -2.84 0.14
N PHE A 767 47.57 -3.54 0.65
CA PHE A 767 47.45 -3.79 2.09
C PHE A 767 48.67 -4.50 2.66
N ARG A 768 49.20 -5.53 1.99
CA ARG A 768 50.43 -6.21 2.43
C ARG A 768 51.60 -5.22 2.51
N LEU A 769 51.84 -4.46 1.45
CA LEU A 769 52.94 -3.50 1.39
C LEU A 769 52.83 -2.44 2.50
N PHE A 770 51.64 -1.84 2.66
CA PHE A 770 51.39 -0.81 3.67
C PHE A 770 51.54 -1.32 5.11
N LEU A 771 51.11 -2.55 5.39
CA LEU A 771 51.25 -3.16 6.72
C LEU A 771 52.71 -3.52 7.03
N GLN A 772 53.49 -3.94 6.02
CA GLN A 772 54.90 -4.27 6.18
C GLN A 772 55.80 -3.05 6.36
N GLU A 773 55.43 -1.87 5.83
CA GLU A 773 56.21 -0.63 6.01
C GLU A 773 56.40 -0.22 7.48
N THR A 774 55.62 -0.80 8.39
CA THR A 774 55.60 -0.46 9.82
C THR A 774 56.08 -1.55 10.76
N ASP A 775 56.54 -2.68 10.23
CA ASP A 775 57.28 -3.63 11.04
C ASP A 775 58.68 -3.08 11.33
N PRO A 776 59.11 -2.94 12.60
CA PRO A 776 60.53 -2.85 12.87
C PRO A 776 61.18 -4.15 12.37
N LEU A 777 62.21 -4.01 11.52
CA LEU A 777 63.05 -5.10 11.03
C LEU A 777 63.60 -5.98 12.17
#